data_AF-A0A0T2NHA0-F1
#
_entry.id   AF-A0A0T2NHA0-F1
#
_cell.length_a   1.000
_cell.length_b   1.000
_cell.length_c   1.000
_cell.angle_alpha   90.00
_cell.angle_beta   90.00
_cell.angle_gamma   90.00
#
_symmetry.space_group_name_H-M   'P 1'
#
loop_
_entity.id
_entity.type
_entity.pdbx_description
1 polymer ?
#
loop_
_entity_poly.entity_id
_entity_poly.type
_entity_poly.pdbx_seq_one_letter_code
_entity_poly.pdbx_strand_id
1 'polypeptide(L)'
;MQDPFYTKEKRKKSGGMLAADAWLDSSLYEFWQALGRGYTRFQDFMSIFHVAGIKRLFVELVSDGLSFFAIGCVLMTALALPAFDATASGEFNKAEDYSVVFLDRFGTEIGRRGIRSDDSVALDDMPDYLLKATLATEDRRFYDHFGIDVVGTLRALMSNAQGDNSTQGGSSITQQLAKNLFLSSERTLERKIIEAFLAVWLEWHYSKDQILKLYFDRAYMGGGNFGVVAAADYYFGKKVQDINLAEAAMLSGLFKAPTRYAPHVDLAAARGRANLVLSNMVAAGFLTEGQVTAARRHPATPISRADDANSPNYFLDWAFEQSKTLIETHNHASNNFIVRTTIDTTLQKYAEEAVVSTILEQGERYDVSQAAMVVTDTQGAIRAMVGGTDYAKSQFNRAIVSTRQPGSAYKIFVYSEAFEQLGLTPADLITDRPVCIGDWCPVNYGRSYKGTVTLASAFAQSLNTVPVTLSIKTGREPIAALSHRMGLQADYPVTRSLALGVASVSVLDMTSSYAVLANHGYKTPGFGITRMTTLNGELVYEADPDAPRERVLSDTTVANMNSMLRGVVTGGTGTRARIEGVPVLGKSGTTSSYRDAWFCGFTGNYVAAVWMGNDDYHATNNLTGGSLPAVAWQKFMAYAHTNIEILPVFGVDFVPEPTVVAEADPALEDEIIERPPSLTPAAARKLVDLAGRFAATLETAAPAAHQASVPGNTQGL
;
A
#
# COMPACT_ATOMS: atom_id res chain seq x y z
N MET A 1 -31.08 -101.63 58.55
CA MET A 1 -32.33 -101.19 59.20
C MET A 1 -32.82 -99.95 58.46
N GLN A 2 -33.95 -100.01 57.77
CA GLN A 2 -34.67 -98.84 57.26
C GLN A 2 -35.93 -98.68 58.13
N ASP A 3 -36.21 -97.46 58.56
CA ASP A 3 -37.45 -97.09 59.24
C ASP A 3 -38.53 -96.74 58.19
N PRO A 4 -39.77 -97.29 58.24
CA PRO A 4 -40.70 -97.30 57.12
C PRO A 4 -41.70 -96.14 57.01
N PHE A 5 -41.62 -95.06 57.80
CA PHE A 5 -42.72 -94.07 57.85
C PHE A 5 -42.40 -92.65 57.35
N TYR A 6 -41.59 -92.53 56.30
CA TYR A 6 -41.41 -91.24 55.62
C TYR A 6 -42.37 -91.06 54.43
N THR A 7 -43.45 -90.29 54.60
CA THR A 7 -44.20 -89.72 53.48
C THR A 7 -43.81 -88.25 53.26
N LYS A 8 -43.33 -88.00 52.04
CA LYS A 8 -42.92 -86.72 51.45
C LYS A 8 -44.06 -85.70 51.45
N GLU A 9 -43.81 -84.51 51.99
CA GLU A 9 -44.42 -83.27 51.47
C GLU A 9 -43.40 -82.48 50.65
N LYS A 10 -43.72 -82.29 49.38
CA LYS A 10 -42.96 -81.45 48.44
C LYS A 10 -43.10 -79.99 48.87
N ARG A 11 -42.01 -79.34 49.26
CA ARG A 11 -41.92 -77.87 49.22
C ARG A 11 -40.89 -77.42 48.19
N LYS A 12 -41.43 -76.75 47.16
CA LYS A 12 -40.76 -76.18 45.98
C LYS A 12 -39.50 -75.41 46.34
N LYS A 13 -38.41 -75.65 45.58
CA LYS A 13 -37.27 -74.73 45.47
C LYS A 13 -37.75 -73.39 44.91
N SER A 14 -37.66 -72.35 45.74
CA SER A 14 -37.88 -70.94 45.40
C SER A 14 -36.91 -70.07 46.20
N GLY A 15 -35.62 -70.45 46.24
CA GLY A 15 -34.60 -69.81 47.08
C GLY A 15 -33.61 -68.90 46.34
N GLY A 16 -33.58 -68.90 45.00
CA GLY A 16 -32.58 -68.14 44.24
C GLY A 16 -33.01 -66.70 43.93
N MET A 17 -34.19 -66.53 43.31
CA MET A 17 -34.64 -65.21 42.86
C MET A 17 -35.06 -64.29 44.00
N LEU A 18 -35.72 -64.80 45.05
CA LEU A 18 -36.08 -63.99 46.23
C LEU A 18 -34.85 -63.53 47.03
N ALA A 19 -33.79 -64.33 47.06
CA ALA A 19 -32.54 -63.95 47.72
C ALA A 19 -31.77 -62.88 46.91
N ALA A 20 -31.81 -62.97 45.57
CA ALA A 20 -31.22 -61.97 44.68
C ALA A 20 -31.97 -60.63 44.74
N ASP A 21 -33.30 -60.67 44.77
CA ASP A 21 -34.17 -59.48 44.90
C ASP A 21 -33.93 -58.78 46.26
N ALA A 22 -33.92 -59.55 47.34
CA ALA A 22 -33.62 -59.02 48.67
C ALA A 22 -32.18 -58.46 48.80
N TRP A 23 -31.20 -59.06 48.12
CA TRP A 23 -29.83 -58.54 48.07
C TRP A 23 -29.72 -57.24 47.27
N LEU A 24 -30.47 -57.13 46.16
CA LEU A 24 -30.46 -55.94 45.32
C LEU A 24 -31.17 -54.78 46.03
N ASP A 25 -32.33 -55.01 46.63
CA ASP A 25 -33.05 -54.01 47.42
C ASP A 25 -32.24 -53.55 48.63
N SER A 26 -31.59 -54.46 49.36
CA SER A 26 -30.74 -54.08 50.49
C SER A 26 -29.51 -53.28 50.04
N SER A 27 -28.87 -53.68 48.93
CA SER A 27 -27.73 -52.96 48.36
C SER A 27 -28.11 -51.56 47.87
N LEU A 28 -29.28 -51.42 47.23
CA LEU A 28 -29.77 -50.13 46.75
C LEU A 28 -30.12 -49.22 47.94
N TYR A 29 -30.80 -49.76 48.96
CA TYR A 29 -31.13 -49.02 50.18
C TYR A 29 -29.87 -48.57 50.93
N GLU A 30 -28.87 -49.45 51.07
CA GLU A 30 -27.59 -49.10 51.69
C GLU A 30 -26.82 -48.05 50.88
N PHE A 31 -26.86 -48.12 49.55
CA PHE A 31 -26.26 -47.12 48.67
C PHE A 31 -26.94 -45.74 48.83
N TRP A 32 -28.27 -45.69 48.81
CA TRP A 32 -29.02 -44.44 49.02
C TRP A 32 -28.81 -43.88 50.43
N GLN A 33 -28.75 -44.74 51.45
CA GLN A 33 -28.38 -44.38 52.81
C GLN A 33 -26.94 -43.84 52.89
N ALA A 34 -26.00 -44.44 52.17
CA ALA A 34 -24.61 -43.99 52.13
C ALA A 34 -24.47 -42.64 51.40
N LEU A 35 -25.17 -42.44 50.28
CA LEU A 35 -25.27 -41.15 49.60
C LEU A 35 -25.91 -40.10 50.49
N GLY A 36 -27.02 -40.44 51.16
CA GLY A 36 -27.70 -39.56 52.11
C GLY A 36 -26.76 -39.13 53.24
N ARG A 37 -26.07 -40.08 53.88
CA ARG A 37 -25.06 -39.79 54.92
C ARG A 37 -23.89 -38.99 54.38
N GLY A 38 -23.45 -39.23 53.13
CA GLY A 38 -22.42 -38.46 52.45
C GLY A 38 -22.84 -37.01 52.22
N TYR A 39 -24.07 -36.80 51.74
CA TYR A 39 -24.66 -35.49 51.55
C TYR A 39 -24.84 -34.73 52.87
N THR A 40 -25.31 -35.40 53.93
CA THR A 40 -25.43 -34.78 55.26
C THR A 40 -24.07 -34.39 55.80
N ARG A 41 -23.05 -35.25 55.70
CA ARG A 41 -21.67 -34.91 56.09
C ARG A 41 -21.10 -33.74 55.29
N PHE A 42 -21.40 -33.68 54.00
CA PHE A 42 -21.01 -32.57 53.16
C PHE A 42 -21.72 -31.28 53.57
N GLN A 43 -23.02 -31.34 53.86
CA GLN A 43 -23.81 -30.20 54.33
C GLN A 43 -23.33 -29.70 55.71
N ASP A 44 -23.03 -30.62 56.64
CA ASP A 44 -22.47 -30.32 57.95
C ASP A 44 -21.08 -29.69 57.82
N PHE A 45 -20.24 -30.21 56.93
CA PHE A 45 -18.95 -29.60 56.60
C PHE A 45 -19.10 -28.21 55.99
N MET A 46 -20.04 -28.02 55.05
CA MET A 46 -20.32 -26.73 54.41
C MET A 46 -20.95 -25.72 55.37
N SER A 47 -21.61 -26.17 56.45
CA SER A 47 -22.15 -25.30 57.49
C SER A 47 -21.06 -24.52 58.24
N ILE A 48 -19.82 -25.04 58.26
CA ILE A 48 -18.64 -24.36 58.82
C ILE A 48 -18.31 -23.09 58.02
N PHE A 49 -18.65 -23.06 56.73
CA PHE A 49 -18.46 -21.91 55.83
C PHE A 49 -19.66 -20.97 55.79
N HIS A 50 -20.62 -21.12 56.71
CA HIS A 50 -21.77 -20.22 56.78
C HIS A 50 -21.38 -18.85 57.35
N VAL A 51 -21.25 -17.85 56.47
CA VAL A 51 -20.99 -16.47 56.86
C VAL A 51 -22.30 -15.69 56.86
N ALA A 52 -22.68 -15.13 58.02
CA ALA A 52 -23.90 -14.33 58.18
C ALA A 52 -23.58 -12.85 58.51
N GLY A 53 -24.52 -11.94 58.24
CA GLY A 53 -24.40 -10.51 58.51
C GLY A 53 -23.48 -9.76 57.52
N ILE A 54 -22.91 -8.62 57.94
CA ILE A 54 -22.07 -7.75 57.09
C ILE A 54 -20.86 -8.48 56.49
N LYS A 55 -20.31 -9.48 57.19
CA LYS A 55 -19.20 -10.30 56.69
C LYS A 55 -19.57 -11.08 55.43
N ARG A 56 -20.84 -11.46 55.27
CA ARG A 56 -21.34 -12.16 54.08
C ARG A 56 -21.22 -11.28 52.84
N LEU A 57 -21.57 -10.00 52.95
CA LEU A 57 -21.47 -9.04 51.84
C LEU A 57 -20.03 -8.92 51.33
N PHE A 58 -19.04 -8.86 52.23
CA PHE A 58 -17.62 -8.82 51.84
C PHE A 58 -17.16 -10.12 51.19
N VAL A 59 -17.57 -11.28 51.72
CA VAL A 59 -17.18 -12.58 51.16
C VAL A 59 -17.83 -12.83 49.80
N GLU A 60 -19.10 -12.47 49.63
CA GLU A 60 -19.80 -12.55 48.33
C GLU A 60 -19.14 -11.60 47.32
N LEU A 61 -18.85 -10.35 47.69
CA LEU A 61 -18.20 -9.39 46.78
C LEU A 61 -16.80 -9.86 46.37
N VAL A 62 -16.02 -10.44 47.28
CA VAL A 62 -14.70 -11.01 46.96
C VAL A 62 -14.84 -12.28 46.11
N SER A 63 -15.78 -13.17 46.41
CA SER A 63 -16.01 -14.42 45.67
C SER A 63 -16.47 -14.16 44.24
N ASP A 64 -17.45 -13.26 44.08
CA ASP A 64 -17.93 -12.83 42.78
C ASP A 64 -16.83 -12.08 42.03
N GLY A 65 -16.08 -11.21 42.72
CA GLY A 65 -14.92 -10.52 42.17
C GLY A 65 -13.86 -11.48 41.63
N LEU A 66 -13.54 -12.55 42.37
CA LEU A 66 -12.61 -13.60 41.94
C LEU A 66 -13.18 -14.41 40.78
N SER A 67 -14.48 -14.67 40.76
CA SER A 67 -15.15 -15.39 39.67
C SER A 67 -15.13 -14.57 38.38
N PHE A 68 -15.46 -13.28 38.44
CA PHE A 68 -15.36 -12.36 37.32
C PHE A 68 -13.91 -12.15 36.87
N PHE A 69 -12.96 -12.11 37.80
CA PHE A 69 -11.53 -12.05 37.47
C PHE A 69 -11.08 -13.29 36.71
N ALA A 70 -11.50 -14.49 37.14
CA ALA A 70 -11.17 -15.74 36.46
C ALA A 70 -11.81 -15.81 35.05
N ILE A 71 -13.09 -15.44 34.92
CA ILE A 71 -13.76 -15.32 33.61
C ILE A 71 -13.03 -14.31 32.72
N GLY A 72 -12.64 -13.16 33.28
CA GLY A 72 -11.84 -12.15 32.61
C GLY A 72 -10.50 -12.70 32.13
N CYS A 73 -9.77 -13.46 32.95
CA CYS A 73 -8.50 -14.08 32.57
C CYS A 73 -8.68 -15.09 31.42
N VAL A 74 -9.75 -15.90 31.46
CA VAL A 74 -10.05 -16.86 30.39
C VAL A 74 -10.37 -16.14 29.08
N LEU A 75 -11.22 -15.10 29.13
CA LEU A 75 -11.54 -14.28 27.96
C LEU A 75 -10.31 -13.56 27.41
N MET A 76 -9.49 -12.97 28.29
CA MET A 76 -8.22 -12.33 27.90
C MET A 76 -7.27 -13.32 27.24
N THR A 77 -7.17 -14.54 27.76
CA THR A 77 -6.32 -15.59 27.18
C THR A 77 -6.85 -16.04 25.82
N ALA A 78 -8.17 -16.23 25.70
CA ALA A 78 -8.82 -16.60 24.44
C ALA A 78 -8.62 -15.51 23.35
N LEU A 79 -8.74 -14.23 23.72
CA LEU A 79 -8.49 -13.10 22.84
C LEU A 79 -7.00 -12.88 22.54
N ALA A 80 -6.11 -13.37 23.40
CA ALA A 80 -4.66 -13.30 23.22
C ALA A 80 -4.08 -14.45 22.38
N LEU A 81 -4.87 -15.47 22.01
CA LEU A 81 -4.42 -16.58 21.15
C LEU A 81 -3.71 -16.12 19.86
N PRO A 82 -4.19 -15.11 19.11
CA PRO A 82 -3.47 -14.60 17.94
C PRO A 82 -2.11 -13.99 18.27
N ALA A 83 -1.97 -13.37 19.44
CA ALA A 83 -0.69 -12.82 19.91
C ALA A 83 0.30 -13.93 20.31
N PHE A 84 -0.19 -15.05 20.83
CA PHE A 84 0.64 -16.24 21.09
C PHE A 84 1.15 -16.87 19.78
N ASP A 85 0.32 -16.94 18.74
CA ASP A 85 0.76 -17.42 17.42
C ASP A 85 1.83 -16.49 16.80
N ALA A 86 1.60 -15.18 16.84
CA ALA A 86 2.54 -14.18 16.31
C ALA A 86 3.90 -14.17 17.04
N THR A 87 3.92 -14.54 18.32
CA THR A 87 5.17 -14.62 19.11
C THR A 87 5.85 -15.98 18.99
N ALA A 88 5.10 -17.07 18.79
CA ALA A 88 5.63 -18.41 18.61
C ALA A 88 6.18 -18.68 17.20
N SER A 89 5.70 -17.98 16.17
CA SER A 89 6.14 -18.14 14.77
C SER A 89 7.55 -17.61 14.49
N GLY A 90 8.13 -16.81 15.40
CA GLY A 90 9.42 -16.15 15.19
C GLY A 90 9.36 -15.00 14.17
N GLU A 91 8.16 -14.64 13.70
CA GLU A 91 7.92 -13.51 12.79
C GLU A 91 8.21 -12.14 13.43
N PHE A 92 8.36 -12.12 14.77
CA PHE A 92 8.75 -10.98 15.60
C PHE A 92 9.99 -10.19 15.12
N ASN A 93 10.87 -10.82 14.32
CA ASN A 93 12.05 -10.18 13.73
C ASN A 93 11.99 -10.01 12.20
N LYS A 94 10.94 -10.48 11.53
CA LYS A 94 10.79 -10.42 10.07
C LYS A 94 9.77 -9.38 9.60
N ALA A 95 8.89 -8.92 10.48
CA ALA A 95 8.00 -7.81 10.20
C ALA A 95 8.80 -6.49 10.09
N GLU A 96 9.29 -6.23 8.87
CA GLU A 96 9.65 -4.92 8.30
C GLU A 96 11.02 -4.27 8.60
N ASP A 97 12.06 -5.05 8.90
CA ASP A 97 13.45 -4.52 9.02
C ASP A 97 14.17 -4.35 7.66
N TYR A 98 13.47 -4.19 6.53
CA TYR A 98 14.13 -3.96 5.24
C TYR A 98 14.43 -2.49 5.01
N SER A 99 15.69 -2.12 4.81
CA SER A 99 16.11 -0.84 4.24
C SER A 99 16.29 -0.99 2.73
N VAL A 100 15.55 -0.22 1.94
CA VAL A 100 15.65 -0.24 0.48
C VAL A 100 16.02 1.14 -0.03
N VAL A 101 17.15 1.24 -0.72
CA VAL A 101 17.56 2.42 -1.48
C VAL A 101 17.09 2.25 -2.92
N PHE A 102 16.34 3.22 -3.43
CA PHE A 102 15.85 3.21 -4.80
C PHE A 102 16.69 4.11 -5.69
N LEU A 103 17.07 3.56 -6.84
CA LEU A 103 17.72 4.28 -7.92
C LEU A 103 16.74 4.41 -9.09
N ASP A 104 16.76 5.54 -9.80
CA ASP A 104 16.04 5.69 -11.07
C ASP A 104 16.64 4.82 -12.18
N ARG A 105 16.05 4.90 -13.38
CA ARG A 105 16.54 4.16 -14.54
C ARG A 105 17.98 4.55 -14.97
N PHE A 106 18.47 5.72 -14.56
CA PHE A 106 19.80 6.23 -14.87
C PHE A 106 20.83 5.93 -13.76
N GLY A 107 20.39 5.42 -12.61
CA GLY A 107 21.23 5.08 -11.47
C GLY A 107 21.31 6.17 -10.39
N THR A 108 20.51 7.24 -10.50
CA THR A 108 20.44 8.31 -9.49
C THR A 108 19.58 7.87 -8.32
N GLU A 109 20.01 8.10 -7.08
CA GLU A 109 19.18 7.84 -5.91
C GLU A 109 17.95 8.75 -5.91
N ILE A 110 16.76 8.14 -5.79
CA ILE A 110 15.46 8.83 -5.82
C ILE A 110 14.73 8.79 -4.48
N GLY A 111 15.17 7.92 -3.57
CA GLY A 111 14.64 7.84 -2.23
C GLY A 111 14.94 6.51 -1.56
N ARG A 112 14.55 6.43 -0.29
CA ARG A 112 14.74 5.24 0.56
C ARG A 112 13.43 4.88 1.24
N ARG A 113 13.25 3.60 1.57
CA ARG A 113 12.10 3.11 2.36
C ARG A 113 12.52 2.05 3.38
N GLY A 114 11.74 1.97 4.44
CA GLY A 114 11.90 1.04 5.55
C GLY A 114 12.91 1.47 6.60
N ILE A 115 13.25 0.55 7.51
CA ILE A 115 14.02 0.85 8.72
C ILE A 115 15.51 0.91 8.39
N ARG A 116 16.17 2.04 8.65
CA ARG A 116 17.63 2.20 8.55
C ARG A 116 18.31 1.40 9.67
N SER A 117 18.51 0.10 9.45
CA SER A 117 19.14 -0.78 10.46
C SER A 117 20.62 -0.44 10.71
N ASP A 118 21.26 0.23 9.76
CA ASP A 118 22.68 0.61 9.77
C ASP A 118 23.00 1.84 10.65
N ASP A 119 22.00 2.67 10.97
CA ASP A 119 22.17 3.93 11.71
C ASP A 119 21.60 3.92 13.14
N SER A 120 21.30 2.75 13.71
CA SER A 120 20.76 2.69 15.08
C SER A 120 21.79 3.22 16.09
N VAL A 121 21.42 4.24 16.86
CA VAL A 121 22.28 4.87 17.88
C VAL A 121 21.96 4.23 19.25
N ALA A 122 22.99 4.00 20.08
CA ALA A 122 22.76 3.52 21.43
C ALA A 122 21.92 4.54 22.23
N LEU A 123 21.04 4.07 23.12
CA LEU A 123 20.16 4.97 23.87
C LEU A 123 20.96 6.01 24.68
N ASP A 124 22.10 5.60 25.24
CA ASP A 124 22.98 6.46 26.04
C ASP A 124 23.70 7.54 25.21
N ASP A 125 23.85 7.33 23.91
CA ASP A 125 24.43 8.31 22.98
C ASP A 125 23.39 9.32 22.47
N MET A 126 22.10 9.07 22.71
CA MET A 126 21.04 10.01 22.35
C MET A 126 20.99 11.18 23.35
N PRO A 127 20.63 12.40 22.90
CA PRO A 127 20.60 13.53 23.81
C PRO A 127 19.53 13.38 24.90
N ASP A 128 19.91 13.63 26.15
CA ASP A 128 19.05 13.49 27.33
C ASP A 128 17.72 14.27 27.23
N TYR A 129 17.73 15.44 26.59
CA TYR A 129 16.51 16.21 26.38
C TYR A 129 15.54 15.56 25.37
N LEU A 130 16.00 14.71 24.43
CA LEU A 130 15.12 13.93 23.54
C LEU A 130 14.38 12.84 24.31
N LEU A 131 15.10 12.13 25.19
CA LEU A 131 14.51 11.14 26.09
C LEU A 131 13.46 11.82 26.98
N LYS A 132 13.86 12.89 27.68
CA LYS A 132 12.96 13.64 28.56
C LYS A 132 11.77 14.25 27.84
N ALA A 133 11.93 14.77 26.62
CA ALA A 133 10.83 15.33 25.83
C ALA A 133 9.78 14.28 25.48
N THR A 134 10.25 13.08 25.11
CA THR A 134 9.40 11.93 24.77
C THR A 134 8.68 11.40 26.01
N LEU A 135 9.41 11.14 27.10
CA LEU A 135 8.82 10.70 28.36
C LEU A 135 7.81 11.72 28.91
N ALA A 136 8.12 13.01 28.88
CA ALA A 136 7.23 14.05 29.40
C ALA A 136 5.87 14.10 28.67
N THR A 137 5.84 13.70 27.41
CA THR A 137 4.70 13.86 26.51
C THR A 137 3.94 12.56 26.26
N GLU A 138 4.65 11.45 26.06
CA GLU A 138 4.06 10.16 25.71
C GLU A 138 3.78 9.30 26.95
N ASP A 139 4.72 9.22 27.90
CA ASP A 139 4.58 8.37 29.10
C ASP A 139 5.50 8.83 30.25
N ARG A 140 4.97 9.71 31.11
CA ARG A 140 5.76 10.36 32.19
C ARG A 140 6.28 9.39 33.24
N ARG A 141 5.60 8.25 33.40
CA ARG A 141 5.90 7.24 34.43
C ARG A 141 6.35 5.94 33.80
N PHE A 142 6.91 6.02 32.58
CA PHE A 142 7.36 4.87 31.82
C PHE A 142 8.20 3.89 32.65
N TYR A 143 9.08 4.40 33.51
CA TYR A 143 9.94 3.57 34.37
C TYR A 143 9.26 3.06 35.65
N ASP A 144 8.08 3.57 36.01
CA ASP A 144 7.39 3.23 37.27
C ASP A 144 6.31 2.14 37.11
N HIS A 145 5.81 1.93 35.89
CA HIS A 145 4.75 0.94 35.61
C HIS A 145 5.28 -0.25 34.80
N PHE A 146 4.50 -1.33 34.71
CA PHE A 146 4.85 -2.53 33.96
C PHE A 146 3.82 -2.83 32.87
N GLY A 147 4.22 -2.62 31.62
CA GLY A 147 3.42 -2.80 30.40
C GLY A 147 2.35 -1.73 30.21
N ILE A 148 1.48 -1.55 31.20
CA ILE A 148 0.31 -0.66 31.13
C ILE A 148 0.34 0.32 32.31
N ASP A 149 0.17 1.61 32.02
CA ASP A 149 -0.02 2.60 33.07
C ASP A 149 -1.48 2.66 33.55
N VAL A 150 -1.84 1.77 34.47
CA VAL A 150 -3.21 1.72 35.05
C VAL A 150 -3.59 3.04 35.73
N VAL A 151 -2.67 3.60 36.53
CA VAL A 151 -2.95 4.86 37.26
C VAL A 151 -3.05 6.04 36.28
N GLY A 152 -2.28 6.03 35.20
CA GLY A 152 -2.29 7.09 34.18
C GLY A 152 -3.53 7.02 33.33
N THR A 153 -3.94 5.81 32.95
CA THR A 153 -5.18 5.52 32.24
C THR A 153 -6.39 6.00 33.05
N LEU A 154 -6.46 5.63 34.34
CA LEU A 154 -7.56 6.05 35.23
C LEU A 154 -7.58 7.57 35.43
N ARG A 155 -6.41 8.20 35.62
CA ARG A 155 -6.29 9.66 35.72
C ARG A 155 -6.79 10.34 34.45
N ALA A 156 -6.39 9.87 33.28
CA ALA A 156 -6.80 10.42 31.99
C ALA A 156 -8.32 10.28 31.76
N LEU A 157 -8.91 9.15 32.16
CA LEU A 157 -10.37 8.96 32.11
C LEU A 157 -11.11 9.95 33.02
N MET A 158 -10.61 10.17 34.24
CA MET A 158 -11.20 11.12 35.18
C MET A 158 -11.05 12.58 34.72
N SER A 159 -9.89 12.97 34.17
CA SER A 159 -9.68 14.33 33.68
C SER A 159 -10.54 14.64 32.45
N ASN A 160 -10.69 13.67 31.53
CA ASN A 160 -11.55 13.81 30.36
C ASN A 160 -13.03 13.94 30.75
N ALA A 161 -13.48 13.23 31.79
CA ALA A 161 -14.85 13.35 32.30
C ALA A 161 -15.12 14.70 32.98
N GLN A 162 -14.09 15.38 33.48
CA GLN A 162 -14.17 16.70 34.10
C GLN A 162 -14.07 17.87 33.10
N GLY A 163 -13.98 17.59 31.80
CA GLY A 163 -13.98 18.60 30.75
C GLY A 163 -12.64 19.34 30.60
N ASP A 164 -11.55 18.83 31.17
CA ASP A 164 -10.23 19.39 30.93
C ASP A 164 -9.77 19.04 29.51
N ASN A 165 -9.62 20.06 28.65
CA ASN A 165 -9.22 19.90 27.24
C ASN A 165 -7.74 19.50 27.08
N SER A 166 -7.00 19.29 28.18
CA SER A 166 -5.65 18.75 28.16
C SER A 166 -5.70 17.26 27.78
N THR A 167 -5.66 16.97 26.47
CA THR A 167 -5.66 15.59 25.94
C THR A 167 -4.37 14.84 26.33
N GLN A 168 -4.32 14.34 27.56
CA GLN A 168 -3.29 13.42 28.04
C GLN A 168 -3.52 12.04 27.41
N GLY A 169 -2.51 11.53 26.71
CA GLY A 169 -2.55 10.18 26.15
C GLY A 169 -2.56 9.17 27.30
N GLY A 170 -3.53 8.25 27.31
CA GLY A 170 -3.65 7.22 28.35
C GLY A 170 -2.91 5.92 28.05
N SER A 171 -2.18 5.81 26.94
CA SER A 171 -1.45 4.59 26.55
C SER A 171 0.04 4.71 26.82
N SER A 172 0.65 3.67 27.38
CA SER A 172 2.10 3.62 27.67
C SER A 172 2.93 3.55 26.38
N ILE A 173 4.21 3.90 26.46
CA ILE A 173 5.16 3.74 25.33
C ILE A 173 5.18 2.27 24.86
N THR A 174 5.16 1.31 25.79
CA THR A 174 5.15 -0.13 25.46
C THR A 174 3.89 -0.55 24.71
N GLN A 175 2.72 -0.02 25.09
CA GLN A 175 1.47 -0.24 24.34
C GLN A 175 1.53 0.39 22.94
N GLN A 176 2.12 1.58 22.82
CA GLN A 176 2.30 2.21 21.52
C GLN A 176 3.27 1.43 20.62
N LEU A 177 4.36 0.91 21.20
CA LEU A 177 5.30 0.02 20.51
C LEU A 177 4.59 -1.25 20.06
N ALA A 178 3.84 -1.92 20.93
CA ALA A 178 3.08 -3.11 20.59
C ALA A 178 2.09 -2.87 19.43
N LYS A 179 1.35 -1.76 19.50
CA LYS A 179 0.45 -1.33 18.42
C LYS A 179 1.19 -1.17 17.09
N ASN A 180 2.38 -0.56 17.10
CA ASN A 180 3.13 -0.30 15.88
C ASN A 180 3.80 -1.57 15.32
N LEU A 181 4.21 -2.52 16.17
CA LEU A 181 4.91 -3.73 15.75
C LEU A 181 3.99 -4.87 15.32
N PHE A 182 2.79 -4.98 15.89
CA PHE A 182 2.00 -6.21 15.79
C PHE A 182 0.60 -6.06 15.21
N LEU A 183 0.07 -4.84 15.07
CA LEU A 183 -1.37 -4.67 14.88
C LEU A 183 -1.71 -3.72 13.73
N SER A 184 -2.76 -4.08 12.98
CA SER A 184 -3.33 -3.25 11.93
C SER A 184 -4.02 -1.99 12.49
N SER A 185 -4.29 -1.02 11.61
CA SER A 185 -4.78 0.32 11.99
C SER A 185 -6.22 0.37 12.54
N GLU A 186 -6.96 -0.75 12.55
CA GLU A 186 -8.37 -0.84 12.96
C GLU A 186 -8.65 -0.52 14.44
N ARG A 187 -9.56 0.41 14.73
CA ARG A 187 -9.88 0.81 16.11
C ARG A 187 -10.99 -0.06 16.73
N THR A 188 -10.62 -1.22 17.27
CA THR A 188 -11.54 -2.11 18.02
C THR A 188 -11.14 -2.26 19.50
N LEU A 189 -12.12 -2.56 20.36
CA LEU A 189 -11.86 -2.85 21.79
C LEU A 189 -11.00 -4.12 21.94
N GLU A 190 -11.24 -5.10 21.08
CA GLU A 190 -10.45 -6.33 20.95
C GLU A 190 -8.98 -6.01 20.68
N ARG A 191 -8.67 -5.14 19.71
CA ARG A 191 -7.29 -4.72 19.45
C ARG A 191 -6.63 -4.12 20.69
N LYS A 192 -7.35 -3.30 21.46
CA LYS A 192 -6.80 -2.68 22.68
C LYS A 192 -6.47 -3.69 23.78
N ILE A 193 -7.21 -4.78 23.85
CA ILE A 193 -6.91 -5.93 24.72
C ILE A 193 -5.63 -6.63 24.25
N ILE A 194 -5.48 -6.84 22.94
CA ILE A 194 -4.28 -7.44 22.36
C ILE A 194 -3.04 -6.54 22.58
N GLU A 195 -3.17 -5.22 22.39
CA GLU A 195 -2.11 -4.22 22.69
C GLU A 195 -1.64 -4.31 24.15
N ALA A 196 -2.59 -4.43 25.09
CA ALA A 196 -2.31 -4.55 26.51
C ALA A 196 -1.53 -5.83 26.84
N PHE A 197 -1.94 -6.97 26.27
CA PHE A 197 -1.26 -8.24 26.45
C PHE A 197 0.17 -8.21 25.89
N LEU A 198 0.32 -7.75 24.64
CA LEU A 198 1.62 -7.63 23.98
C LEU A 198 2.54 -6.65 24.70
N ALA A 199 2.01 -5.58 25.29
CA ALA A 199 2.82 -4.67 26.10
C ALA A 199 3.41 -5.36 27.34
N VAL A 200 2.62 -6.14 28.07
CA VAL A 200 3.10 -6.94 29.22
C VAL A 200 4.13 -7.98 28.75
N TRP A 201 3.88 -8.64 27.63
CA TRP A 201 4.82 -9.60 27.04
C TRP A 201 6.15 -8.96 26.66
N LEU A 202 6.12 -7.77 26.04
CA LEU A 202 7.33 -7.02 25.68
C LEU A 202 8.18 -6.68 26.90
N GLU A 203 7.57 -6.19 27.99
CA GLU A 203 8.32 -5.87 29.22
C GLU A 203 8.85 -7.08 29.98
N TRP A 204 8.28 -8.26 29.72
CA TRP A 204 8.82 -9.51 30.26
C TRP A 204 10.13 -9.92 29.57
N HIS A 205 10.30 -9.57 28.30
CA HIS A 205 11.43 -10.00 27.47
C HIS A 205 12.48 -8.91 27.24
N TYR A 206 12.08 -7.64 27.33
CA TYR A 206 12.92 -6.48 27.09
C TYR A 206 12.94 -5.57 28.32
N SER A 207 14.13 -5.06 28.65
CA SER A 207 14.27 -3.99 29.64
C SER A 207 13.61 -2.68 29.16
N LYS A 208 13.29 -1.78 30.11
CA LYS A 208 12.72 -0.47 29.80
C LYS A 208 13.57 0.32 28.79
N ASP A 209 14.88 0.27 28.92
CA ASP A 209 15.79 0.97 28.01
C ASP A 209 15.79 0.33 26.61
N GLN A 210 15.72 -1.01 26.52
CA GLN A 210 15.56 -1.69 25.23
C GLN A 210 14.23 -1.36 24.57
N ILE A 211 13.14 -1.27 25.34
CA ILE A 211 11.82 -0.88 24.82
C ILE A 211 11.85 0.56 24.33
N LEU A 212 12.44 1.47 25.10
CA LEU A 212 12.54 2.87 24.72
C LEU A 212 13.42 3.04 23.47
N LYS A 213 14.53 2.30 23.37
CA LYS A 213 15.36 2.24 22.16
C LYS A 213 14.57 1.73 20.96
N LEU A 214 13.89 0.58 21.09
CA LEU A 214 13.06 0.03 20.02
C LEU A 214 11.96 1.01 19.58
N TYR A 215 11.36 1.72 20.52
CA TYR A 215 10.39 2.77 20.22
C TYR A 215 11.03 3.91 19.41
N PHE A 216 12.21 4.37 19.80
CA PHE A 216 12.95 5.39 19.06
C PHE A 216 13.44 4.92 17.70
N ASP A 217 13.74 3.64 17.51
CA ASP A 217 14.24 3.12 16.24
C ASP A 217 13.11 2.82 15.25
N ARG A 218 11.91 2.45 15.74
CA ARG A 218 10.84 1.89 14.89
C ARG A 218 9.58 2.75 14.77
N ALA A 219 9.39 3.76 15.61
CA ALA A 219 8.21 4.60 15.50
C ALA A 219 8.20 5.39 14.18
N TYR A 220 7.06 5.37 13.47
CA TYR A 220 6.88 6.19 12.26
C TYR A 220 6.86 7.68 12.63
N MET A 221 7.68 8.49 11.95
CA MET A 221 7.87 9.91 12.24
C MET A 221 7.49 10.84 11.07
N GLY A 222 6.77 10.32 10.06
CA GLY A 222 6.29 11.10 8.92
C GLY A 222 7.30 11.22 7.78
N GLY A 223 6.82 11.56 6.59
CA GLY A 223 7.66 11.68 5.39
C GLY A 223 8.34 10.37 4.96
N GLY A 224 7.77 9.21 5.30
CA GLY A 224 8.39 7.91 5.02
C GLY A 224 9.50 7.48 5.99
N ASN A 225 9.75 8.25 7.06
CA ASN A 225 10.83 7.97 8.00
C ASN A 225 10.35 7.15 9.19
N PHE A 226 11.11 6.12 9.53
CA PHE A 226 10.95 5.31 10.74
C PHE A 226 12.16 5.53 11.65
N GLY A 227 11.87 5.90 12.89
CA GLY A 227 12.84 6.17 13.94
C GLY A 227 13.42 7.59 13.96
N VAL A 228 13.93 7.97 15.13
CA VAL A 228 14.42 9.32 15.43
C VAL A 228 15.68 9.69 14.67
N VAL A 229 16.51 8.71 14.34
CA VAL A 229 17.75 8.95 13.58
C VAL A 229 17.41 9.38 12.15
N ALA A 230 16.56 8.60 11.48
CA ALA A 230 16.08 8.93 10.15
C ALA A 230 15.34 10.27 10.14
N ALA A 231 14.50 10.52 11.16
CA ALA A 231 13.75 11.77 11.26
C ALA A 231 14.66 12.99 11.52
N ALA A 232 15.69 12.88 12.35
CA ALA A 232 16.62 13.97 12.62
C ALA A 232 17.40 14.37 11.35
N ASP A 233 17.88 13.37 10.61
CA ASP A 233 18.54 13.58 9.32
C ASP A 233 17.56 14.17 8.28
N TYR A 234 16.37 13.60 8.19
CA TYR A 234 15.34 14.06 7.26
C TYR A 234 14.91 15.51 7.51
N TYR A 235 14.49 15.83 8.73
CA TYR A 235 13.93 17.14 9.05
C TYR A 235 14.99 18.22 9.28
N PHE A 236 16.17 17.87 9.79
CA PHE A 236 17.17 18.87 10.20
C PHE A 236 18.53 18.69 9.51
N GLY A 237 18.76 17.62 8.76
CA GLY A 237 20.05 17.32 8.15
C GLY A 237 21.15 17.06 9.17
N LYS A 238 20.78 16.53 10.35
CA LYS A 238 21.67 16.34 11.49
C LYS A 238 21.64 14.91 11.96
N LYS A 239 22.77 14.48 12.54
CA LYS A 239 22.78 13.27 13.37
C LYS A 239 21.93 13.49 14.61
N VAL A 240 21.28 12.44 15.11
CA VAL A 240 20.40 12.54 16.29
C VAL A 240 21.13 13.09 17.52
N GLN A 241 22.44 12.84 17.63
CA GLN A 241 23.28 13.34 18.71
C GLN A 241 23.48 14.86 18.68
N ASP A 242 23.35 15.47 17.51
CA ASP A 242 23.66 16.89 17.26
C ASP A 242 22.42 17.79 17.20
N ILE A 243 21.23 17.24 17.45
CA ILE A 243 20.00 18.04 17.51
C ILE A 243 20.05 19.00 18.71
N ASN A 244 19.10 19.93 18.83
CA ASN A 244 18.95 20.78 20.00
C ASN A 244 17.60 20.56 20.70
N LEU A 245 17.36 21.23 21.84
CA LEU A 245 16.12 21.11 22.61
C LEU A 245 14.84 21.42 21.79
N ALA A 246 14.88 22.43 20.92
CA ALA A 246 13.73 22.78 20.10
C ALA A 246 13.44 21.71 19.03
N GLU A 247 14.49 21.15 18.44
CA GLU A 247 14.42 20.07 17.45
C GLU A 247 13.95 18.76 18.10
N ALA A 248 14.47 18.41 19.26
CA ALA A 248 14.02 17.26 20.05
C ALA A 248 12.55 17.39 20.47
N ALA A 249 12.12 18.57 20.93
CA ALA A 249 10.73 18.82 21.27
C ALA A 249 9.81 18.69 20.04
N MET A 250 10.29 19.09 18.86
CA MET A 250 9.58 18.89 17.60
C MET A 250 9.48 17.42 17.22
N LEU A 251 10.59 16.66 17.27
CA LEU A 251 10.62 15.22 16.99
C LEU A 251 9.71 14.42 17.94
N SER A 252 9.81 14.65 19.25
CA SER A 252 8.93 14.02 20.23
C SER A 252 7.45 14.41 20.04
N GLY A 253 7.19 15.57 19.45
CA GLY A 253 5.84 16.01 19.10
C GLY A 253 5.19 15.16 18.00
N LEU A 254 5.99 14.52 17.15
CA LEU A 254 5.53 13.76 15.98
C LEU A 254 4.82 12.46 16.37
N PHE A 255 5.22 11.80 17.47
CA PHE A 255 4.67 10.50 17.87
C PHE A 255 3.14 10.47 17.97
N LYS A 256 2.51 11.58 18.39
CA LYS A 256 1.04 11.68 18.49
C LYS A 256 0.33 11.61 17.14
N ALA A 257 0.87 12.26 16.11
CA ALA A 257 0.28 12.30 14.78
C ALA A 257 1.35 12.69 13.73
N PRO A 258 2.17 11.72 13.28
CA PRO A 258 3.37 11.99 12.48
C PRO A 258 3.09 12.76 11.20
N THR A 259 2.06 12.37 10.45
CA THR A 259 1.69 13.04 9.18
C THR A 259 1.15 14.45 9.39
N ARG A 260 0.39 14.70 10.47
CA ARG A 260 -0.22 16.01 10.74
C ARG A 260 0.79 17.03 11.27
N TYR A 261 1.73 16.58 12.10
CA TYR A 261 2.72 17.46 12.72
C TYR A 261 4.07 17.44 12.00
N ALA A 262 4.17 16.78 10.85
CA ALA A 262 5.38 16.78 10.03
C ALA A 262 5.75 18.22 9.61
N PRO A 263 6.98 18.70 9.91
CA PRO A 263 7.39 20.08 9.64
C PRO A 263 7.34 20.52 8.17
N HIS A 264 7.45 19.59 7.22
CA HIS A 264 7.33 19.89 5.78
C HIS A 264 5.87 20.01 5.31
N VAL A 265 4.90 19.48 6.07
CA VAL A 265 3.47 19.56 5.76
C VAL A 265 2.86 20.83 6.35
N ASP A 266 3.04 21.02 7.66
CA ASP A 266 2.52 22.18 8.40
C ASP A 266 3.50 22.56 9.52
N LEU A 267 4.41 23.49 9.20
CA LEU A 267 5.40 23.99 10.15
C LEU A 267 4.77 24.70 11.35
N ALA A 268 3.63 25.37 11.16
CA ALA A 268 2.95 26.08 12.24
C ALA A 268 2.35 25.10 13.25
N ALA A 269 1.68 24.04 12.77
CA ALA A 269 1.18 22.96 13.61
C ALA A 269 2.32 22.20 14.32
N ALA A 270 3.42 21.92 13.60
CA ALA A 270 4.61 21.28 14.17
C ALA A 270 5.20 22.09 15.33
N ARG A 271 5.39 23.40 15.14
CA ARG A 271 5.89 24.33 16.17
C ARG A 271 4.92 24.47 17.34
N GLY A 272 3.62 24.54 17.08
CA GLY A 272 2.58 24.55 18.11
C GLY A 272 2.65 23.29 18.98
N ARG A 273 2.83 22.13 18.36
CA ARG A 273 2.99 20.84 19.06
C ARG A 273 4.31 20.78 19.84
N ALA A 274 5.42 21.24 19.27
CA ALA A 274 6.71 21.29 19.96
C ALA A 274 6.66 22.16 21.23
N ASN A 275 5.94 23.29 21.19
CA ASN A 275 5.75 24.14 22.37
C ASN A 275 4.96 23.44 23.48
N LEU A 276 3.99 22.60 23.12
CA LEU A 276 3.28 21.77 24.09
C LEU A 276 4.21 20.71 24.72
N VAL A 277 5.11 20.11 23.94
CA VAL A 277 6.15 19.20 24.45
C VAL A 277 7.05 19.91 25.47
N LEU A 278 7.55 21.11 25.14
CA LEU A 278 8.35 21.92 26.08
C LEU A 278 7.58 22.21 27.38
N SER A 279 6.29 22.51 27.28
CA SER A 279 5.44 22.77 28.45
C SER A 279 5.23 21.49 29.29
N ASN A 280 5.11 20.33 28.64
CA ASN A 280 5.07 19.04 29.32
C ASN A 280 6.38 18.73 30.06
N MET A 281 7.54 19.06 29.48
CA MET A 281 8.85 18.87 30.13
C MET A 281 8.97 19.70 31.40
N VAL A 282 8.45 20.93 31.39
CA VAL A 282 8.41 21.76 32.60
C VAL A 282 7.43 21.20 33.63
N ALA A 283 6.22 20.81 33.20
CA ALA A 283 5.23 20.23 34.10
C ALA A 283 5.68 18.89 34.72
N ALA A 284 6.51 18.13 34.03
CA ALA A 284 7.14 16.91 34.53
C ALA A 284 8.34 17.16 35.46
N GLY A 285 8.79 18.42 35.59
CA GLY A 285 9.95 18.79 36.39
C GLY A 285 11.30 18.45 35.75
N PHE A 286 11.32 18.07 34.48
CA PHE A 286 12.56 17.74 33.76
C PHE A 286 13.38 18.98 33.37
N LEU A 287 12.71 20.11 33.16
CA LEU A 287 13.30 21.40 32.86
C LEU A 287 12.55 22.53 33.59
N THR A 288 13.19 23.69 33.74
CA THR A 288 12.58 24.91 34.26
C THR A 288 12.04 25.79 33.12
N GLU A 289 11.10 26.70 33.42
CA GLU A 289 10.61 27.70 32.45
C GLU A 289 11.76 28.53 31.83
N GLY A 290 12.79 28.84 32.62
CA GLY A 290 13.98 29.54 32.12
C GLY A 290 14.74 28.75 31.06
N GLN A 291 14.90 27.44 31.24
CA GLN A 291 15.62 26.56 30.31
C GLN A 291 14.88 26.39 28.98
N VAL A 292 13.54 26.33 28.98
CA VAL A 292 12.76 26.18 27.74
C VAL A 292 12.53 27.50 26.99
N THR A 293 12.76 28.65 27.64
CA THR A 293 12.53 29.98 27.03
C THR A 293 13.34 30.19 25.76
N ALA A 294 14.60 29.74 25.72
CA ALA A 294 15.44 29.83 24.53
C ALA A 294 14.87 29.01 23.36
N ALA A 295 14.41 27.79 23.62
CA ALA A 295 13.80 26.91 22.62
C ALA A 295 12.46 27.46 22.09
N ARG A 296 11.67 28.13 22.93
CA ARG A 296 10.43 28.81 22.51
C ARG A 296 10.69 30.04 21.65
N ARG A 297 11.75 30.80 21.94
CA ARG A 297 12.14 32.00 21.18
C ARG A 297 12.81 31.66 19.86
N HIS A 298 13.54 30.55 19.80
CA HIS A 298 14.20 30.03 18.61
C HIS A 298 13.62 28.64 18.28
N PRO A 299 12.39 28.57 17.75
CA PRO A 299 11.77 27.29 17.41
C PRO A 299 12.56 26.61 16.29
N ALA A 300 12.52 25.27 16.27
CA ALA A 300 13.16 24.48 15.25
C ALA A 300 12.69 24.90 13.84
N THR A 301 13.64 24.87 12.90
CA THR A 301 13.40 25.18 11.50
C THR A 301 13.88 23.99 10.70
N PRO A 302 12.99 23.29 9.98
CA PRO A 302 13.39 22.17 9.15
C PRO A 302 14.24 22.65 7.98
N ILE A 303 15.13 21.81 7.49
CA ILE A 303 15.83 22.06 6.23
C ILE A 303 14.84 22.03 5.08
N SER A 304 14.98 22.96 4.13
CA SER A 304 14.19 22.92 2.89
C SER A 304 14.79 21.86 1.99
N ARG A 305 14.12 20.72 1.90
CA ARG A 305 14.42 19.69 0.90
C ARG A 305 13.50 19.86 -0.31
N ALA A 306 13.54 21.03 -0.94
CA ALA A 306 12.81 21.27 -2.19
C ALA A 306 13.13 20.22 -3.27
N ASP A 307 14.31 19.60 -3.19
CA ASP A 307 14.68 18.47 -4.06
C ASP A 307 13.97 17.15 -3.71
N ASP A 308 13.65 16.88 -2.43
CA ASP A 308 12.83 15.73 -2.01
C ASP A 308 11.34 15.93 -2.35
N ALA A 309 10.91 17.17 -2.61
CA ALA A 309 9.58 17.45 -3.15
C ALA A 309 9.39 16.89 -4.57
N ASN A 310 10.49 16.63 -5.30
CA ASN A 310 10.50 15.96 -6.60
C ASN A 310 10.71 14.42 -6.48
N SER A 311 10.73 13.87 -5.27
CA SER A 311 10.83 12.43 -5.07
C SER A 311 9.48 11.76 -5.44
N PRO A 312 9.48 10.70 -6.28
CA PRO A 312 8.27 10.05 -6.78
C PRO A 312 7.60 9.21 -5.67
N ASN A 313 7.11 9.83 -4.60
CA ASN A 313 6.77 9.15 -3.35
C ASN A 313 5.67 8.09 -3.51
N TYR A 314 4.64 8.34 -4.32
CA TYR A 314 3.61 7.34 -4.63
C TYR A 314 4.20 6.09 -5.30
N PHE A 315 5.18 6.28 -6.21
CA PHE A 315 5.89 5.18 -6.85
C PHE A 315 6.81 4.46 -5.86
N LEU A 316 7.53 5.17 -5.01
CA LEU A 316 8.44 4.57 -4.04
C LEU A 316 7.70 3.71 -3.02
N ASP A 317 6.54 4.15 -2.55
CA ASP A 317 5.71 3.36 -1.63
C ASP A 317 5.23 2.07 -2.31
N TRP A 318 4.77 2.17 -3.56
CA TRP A 318 4.38 1.01 -4.35
C TRP A 318 5.56 0.07 -4.65
N ALA A 319 6.71 0.63 -5.05
CA ALA A 319 7.93 -0.12 -5.38
C ALA A 319 8.50 -0.82 -4.15
N PHE A 320 8.36 -0.24 -2.96
CA PHE A 320 8.76 -0.86 -1.70
C PHE A 320 7.94 -2.11 -1.40
N GLU A 321 6.62 -2.07 -1.59
CA GLU A 321 5.79 -3.27 -1.48
C GLU A 321 6.18 -4.33 -2.52
N GLN A 322 6.51 -3.93 -3.76
CA GLN A 322 7.04 -4.87 -4.76
C GLN A 322 8.39 -5.47 -4.34
N SER A 323 9.28 -4.66 -3.75
CA SER A 323 10.56 -5.13 -3.22
C SER A 323 10.37 -6.13 -2.09
N LYS A 324 9.45 -5.90 -1.15
CA LYS A 324 9.14 -6.85 -0.07
C LYS A 324 8.74 -8.22 -0.64
N THR A 325 7.81 -8.25 -1.60
CA THR A 325 7.40 -9.49 -2.25
C THR A 325 8.57 -10.21 -2.93
N LEU A 326 9.46 -9.47 -3.62
CA LEU A 326 10.65 -10.07 -4.23
C LEU A 326 11.63 -10.63 -3.18
N ILE A 327 11.87 -9.91 -2.09
CA ILE A 327 12.76 -10.36 -1.00
C ILE A 327 12.22 -11.62 -0.35
N GLU A 328 10.92 -11.67 -0.05
CA GLU A 328 10.24 -12.85 0.51
C GLU A 328 10.32 -14.05 -0.45
N THR A 329 10.07 -13.82 -1.74
CA THR A 329 10.11 -14.86 -2.77
C THR A 329 11.50 -15.49 -2.91
N HIS A 330 12.57 -14.69 -2.77
CA HIS A 330 13.96 -15.15 -2.90
C HIS A 330 14.59 -15.55 -1.55
N ASN A 331 13.88 -15.37 -0.43
CA ASN A 331 14.27 -15.76 0.93
C ASN A 331 15.72 -15.37 1.31
N HIS A 332 16.11 -14.12 1.01
CA HIS A 332 17.44 -13.60 1.38
C HIS A 332 17.52 -13.23 2.87
N ALA A 333 18.70 -13.45 3.47
CA ALA A 333 18.96 -13.09 4.88
C ALA A 333 19.39 -11.63 5.09
N SER A 334 19.60 -10.86 4.02
CA SER A 334 19.96 -9.44 4.11
C SER A 334 18.76 -8.60 4.51
N ASN A 335 19.01 -7.56 5.29
CA ASN A 335 18.02 -6.55 5.63
C ASN A 335 18.20 -5.25 4.83
N ASN A 336 19.24 -5.13 4.02
CA ASN A 336 19.53 -3.91 3.27
C ASN A 336 19.70 -4.19 1.77
N PHE A 337 18.99 -3.43 0.94
CA PHE A 337 18.91 -3.63 -0.50
C PHE A 337 19.05 -2.33 -1.28
N ILE A 338 19.63 -2.44 -2.47
CA ILE A 338 19.67 -1.37 -3.48
C ILE A 338 18.84 -1.86 -4.67
N VAL A 339 17.84 -1.07 -5.05
CA VAL A 339 16.86 -1.41 -6.09
C VAL A 339 16.94 -0.40 -7.22
N ARG A 340 17.29 -0.89 -8.41
CA ARG A 340 17.22 -0.10 -9.65
C ARG A 340 15.81 -0.19 -10.24
N THR A 341 15.22 0.96 -10.47
CA THR A 341 13.82 1.08 -10.91
C THR A 341 13.70 1.51 -12.37
N THR A 342 12.47 1.52 -12.87
CA THR A 342 12.12 1.92 -14.24
C THR A 342 11.80 3.40 -14.40
N ILE A 343 11.62 4.13 -13.28
CA ILE A 343 11.15 5.52 -13.24
C ILE A 343 12.13 6.44 -13.95
N ASP A 344 11.58 7.45 -14.63
CA ASP A 344 12.33 8.60 -15.12
C ASP A 344 11.87 9.82 -14.32
N THR A 345 12.75 10.37 -13.48
CA THR A 345 12.44 11.51 -12.60
C THR A 345 12.03 12.76 -13.36
N THR A 346 12.54 12.94 -14.59
CA THR A 346 12.12 14.04 -15.46
C THR A 346 10.69 13.80 -15.93
N LEU A 347 10.37 12.61 -16.46
CA LEU A 347 8.99 12.32 -16.89
C LEU A 347 8.01 12.33 -15.71
N GLN A 348 8.42 11.86 -14.53
CA GLN A 348 7.63 11.95 -13.31
C GLN A 348 7.22 13.40 -13.01
N LYS A 349 8.19 14.32 -12.97
CA LYS A 349 7.93 15.73 -12.65
C LYS A 349 6.88 16.33 -13.59
N TYR A 350 7.00 16.07 -14.89
CA TYR A 350 6.04 16.57 -15.87
C TYR A 350 4.68 15.85 -15.82
N ALA A 351 4.63 14.60 -15.38
CA ALA A 351 3.37 13.91 -15.12
C ALA A 351 2.63 14.55 -13.93
N GLU A 352 3.35 14.86 -12.85
CA GLU A 352 2.81 15.60 -11.69
C GLU A 352 2.32 16.98 -12.11
N GLU A 353 3.14 17.73 -12.85
CA GLU A 353 2.77 19.06 -13.34
C GLU A 353 1.54 19.03 -14.26
N ALA A 354 1.46 18.08 -15.20
CA ALA A 354 0.32 17.93 -16.10
C ALA A 354 -0.98 17.65 -15.33
N VAL A 355 -0.93 16.83 -14.28
CA VAL A 355 -2.08 16.52 -13.42
C VAL A 355 -2.45 17.71 -12.54
N VAL A 356 -1.49 18.25 -11.79
CA VAL A 356 -1.69 19.31 -10.80
C VAL A 356 -2.15 20.60 -11.47
N SER A 357 -1.48 21.03 -12.56
CA SER A 357 -1.89 22.24 -13.30
C SER A 357 -3.32 22.13 -13.82
N THR A 358 -3.72 20.97 -14.34
CA THR A 358 -5.07 20.76 -14.87
C THR A 358 -6.14 20.86 -13.78
N ILE A 359 -5.86 20.33 -12.58
CA ILE A 359 -6.77 20.44 -11.43
C ILE A 359 -6.78 21.88 -10.89
N LEU A 360 -5.64 22.56 -10.79
CA LEU A 360 -5.58 23.94 -10.31
C LEU A 360 -6.29 24.93 -11.25
N GLU A 361 -6.14 24.75 -12.57
CA GLU A 361 -6.71 25.64 -13.58
C GLU A 361 -8.23 25.45 -13.75
N GLN A 362 -8.72 24.20 -13.68
CA GLN A 362 -10.10 23.88 -14.07
C GLN A 362 -10.87 22.97 -13.10
N GLY A 363 -10.23 22.50 -12.03
CA GLY A 363 -10.85 21.57 -11.07
C GLY A 363 -12.11 22.12 -10.41
N GLU A 364 -12.09 23.38 -10.00
CA GLU A 364 -13.25 24.05 -9.37
C GLU A 364 -14.47 24.11 -10.31
N ARG A 365 -14.26 24.39 -11.60
CA ARG A 365 -15.33 24.45 -12.60
C ARG A 365 -16.04 23.10 -12.76
N TYR A 366 -15.28 22.01 -12.68
CA TYR A 366 -15.76 20.65 -12.86
C TYR A 366 -16.10 19.95 -11.55
N ASP A 367 -15.96 20.63 -10.40
CA ASP A 367 -16.12 20.06 -9.06
C ASP A 367 -15.30 18.76 -8.90
N VAL A 368 -14.00 18.85 -9.20
CA VAL A 368 -13.06 17.73 -9.13
C VAL A 368 -11.81 18.12 -8.36
N SER A 369 -11.44 17.28 -7.39
CA SER A 369 -10.35 17.55 -6.45
C SER A 369 -9.19 16.55 -6.52
N GLN A 370 -9.42 15.37 -7.10
CA GLN A 370 -8.43 14.29 -7.15
C GLN A 370 -8.20 13.79 -8.57
N ALA A 371 -6.98 13.31 -8.79
CA ALA A 371 -6.54 12.75 -10.05
C ALA A 371 -5.42 11.74 -9.82
N ALA A 372 -5.23 10.86 -10.80
CA ALA A 372 -4.12 9.92 -10.84
C ALA A 372 -3.70 9.66 -12.29
N MET A 373 -2.41 9.41 -12.49
CA MET A 373 -1.83 9.11 -13.79
C MET A 373 -0.79 8.00 -13.64
N VAL A 374 -0.79 7.03 -14.55
CA VAL A 374 0.30 6.07 -14.70
C VAL A 374 0.79 6.12 -16.13
N VAL A 375 2.10 6.11 -16.30
CA VAL A 375 2.77 6.10 -17.60
C VAL A 375 3.72 4.91 -17.65
N THR A 376 3.64 4.11 -18.69
CA THR A 376 4.61 3.05 -19.01
C THR A 376 5.21 3.29 -20.39
N ASP A 377 6.34 2.63 -20.69
CA ASP A 377 6.65 2.35 -22.09
C ASP A 377 5.73 1.24 -22.65
N THR A 378 5.87 0.93 -23.95
CA THR A 378 5.08 -0.13 -24.59
C THR A 378 5.39 -1.53 -24.05
N GLN A 379 6.49 -1.72 -23.32
CA GLN A 379 6.86 -3.00 -22.70
C GLN A 379 6.40 -3.13 -21.24
N GLY A 380 5.76 -2.10 -20.67
CA GLY A 380 5.21 -2.10 -19.31
C GLY A 380 6.14 -1.48 -18.26
N ALA A 381 7.31 -0.96 -18.62
CA ALA A 381 8.20 -0.33 -17.66
C ALA A 381 7.60 1.02 -17.21
N ILE A 382 7.28 1.17 -15.93
CA ILE A 382 6.66 2.38 -15.38
C ILE A 382 7.65 3.55 -15.46
N ARG A 383 7.27 4.61 -16.15
CA ARG A 383 8.08 5.82 -16.33
C ARG A 383 7.66 6.96 -15.41
N ALA A 384 6.37 7.01 -15.08
CA ALA A 384 5.81 7.95 -14.11
C ALA A 384 4.59 7.33 -13.41
N MET A 385 4.38 7.66 -12.13
CA MET A 385 3.20 7.29 -11.36
C MET A 385 2.80 8.44 -10.42
N VAL A 386 1.61 8.99 -10.64
CA VAL A 386 1.00 10.05 -9.85
C VAL A 386 -0.24 9.47 -9.17
N GLY A 387 -0.22 9.39 -7.84
CA GLY A 387 -1.30 8.80 -7.02
C GLY A 387 -2.31 9.81 -6.45
N GLY A 388 -2.07 11.12 -6.65
CA GLY A 388 -2.88 12.21 -6.10
C GLY A 388 -2.31 13.58 -6.48
N THR A 389 -3.00 14.64 -6.08
CA THR A 389 -2.60 16.03 -6.37
C THR A 389 -1.55 16.59 -5.41
N ASP A 390 -1.42 15.99 -4.23
CA ASP A 390 -0.49 16.44 -3.18
C ASP A 390 -0.22 15.28 -2.20
N TYR A 391 0.97 14.70 -2.28
CA TYR A 391 1.38 13.56 -1.44
C TYR A 391 1.42 13.93 0.06
N ALA A 392 1.83 15.15 0.39
CA ALA A 392 1.92 15.63 1.77
C ALA A 392 0.53 15.74 2.43
N LYS A 393 -0.51 16.07 1.64
CA LYS A 393 -1.91 16.08 2.10
C LYS A 393 -2.53 14.69 2.12
N SER A 394 -2.23 13.83 1.14
CA SER A 394 -2.84 12.51 1.00
C SER A 394 -1.86 11.48 0.45
N GLN A 395 -1.43 10.56 1.32
CA GLN A 395 -0.59 9.42 0.92
C GLN A 395 -1.40 8.28 0.26
N PHE A 396 -2.72 8.43 0.13
CA PHE A 396 -3.57 7.43 -0.52
C PHE A 396 -3.26 7.37 -2.02
N ASN A 397 -2.66 6.26 -2.49
CA ASN A 397 -2.25 6.11 -3.88
C ASN A 397 -3.42 5.65 -4.77
N ARG A 398 -4.07 6.60 -5.44
CA ARG A 398 -5.22 6.32 -6.35
C ARG A 398 -4.81 5.63 -7.65
N ALA A 399 -3.52 5.58 -7.97
CA ALA A 399 -3.04 4.95 -9.19
C ALA A 399 -3.15 3.42 -9.16
N ILE A 400 -3.06 2.82 -7.97
CA ILE A 400 -2.96 1.36 -7.78
C ILE A 400 -4.21 0.74 -7.15
N VAL A 401 -5.12 1.55 -6.62
CA VAL A 401 -6.32 1.06 -5.93
C VAL A 401 -7.47 0.84 -6.91
N SER A 402 -7.98 -0.39 -6.98
CA SER A 402 -9.06 -0.78 -7.90
C SER A 402 -10.46 -0.49 -7.36
N THR A 403 -10.80 0.79 -7.21
CA THR A 403 -12.10 1.23 -6.65
C THR A 403 -12.97 2.03 -7.62
N ARG A 404 -12.48 2.32 -8.83
CA ARG A 404 -13.09 3.28 -9.75
C ARG A 404 -13.61 2.61 -11.01
N GLN A 405 -14.69 3.15 -11.56
CA GLN A 405 -15.31 2.61 -12.78
C GLN A 405 -14.73 3.30 -14.02
N PRO A 406 -14.15 2.55 -15.00
CA PRO A 406 -13.56 3.13 -16.21
C PRO A 406 -14.62 3.64 -17.20
N GLY A 407 -15.88 3.24 -17.02
CA GLY A 407 -16.97 3.57 -17.94
C GLY A 407 -16.63 3.16 -19.37
N SER A 408 -16.86 4.06 -20.33
CA SER A 408 -16.60 3.80 -21.75
C SER A 408 -15.15 3.42 -22.13
N ALA A 409 -14.15 3.62 -21.25
CA ALA A 409 -12.79 3.13 -21.50
C ALA A 409 -12.70 1.60 -21.45
N TYR A 410 -13.66 0.92 -20.82
CA TYR A 410 -13.78 -0.55 -20.80
C TYR A 410 -14.17 -1.16 -22.16
N LYS A 411 -14.71 -0.37 -23.09
CA LYS A 411 -15.22 -0.87 -24.37
C LYS A 411 -14.13 -1.57 -25.21
N ILE A 412 -12.84 -1.31 -24.95
CA ILE A 412 -11.76 -2.04 -25.63
C ILE A 412 -11.87 -3.56 -25.44
N PHE A 413 -12.27 -4.03 -24.25
CA PHE A 413 -12.39 -5.46 -23.96
C PHE A 413 -13.57 -6.08 -24.71
N VAL A 414 -14.70 -5.37 -24.74
CA VAL A 414 -15.92 -5.82 -25.44
C VAL A 414 -15.68 -5.96 -26.95
N TYR A 415 -15.03 -4.98 -27.57
CA TYR A 415 -14.76 -5.00 -29.00
C TYR A 415 -13.64 -5.99 -29.35
N SER A 416 -12.60 -6.09 -28.52
CA SER A 416 -11.52 -7.07 -28.74
C SER A 416 -12.06 -8.51 -28.66
N GLU A 417 -12.90 -8.82 -27.67
CA GLU A 417 -13.54 -10.14 -27.57
C GLU A 417 -14.44 -10.42 -28.77
N ALA A 418 -15.21 -9.43 -29.23
CA ALA A 418 -16.04 -9.59 -30.42
C ALA A 418 -15.21 -9.82 -31.70
N PHE A 419 -14.02 -9.23 -31.81
CA PHE A 419 -13.10 -9.47 -32.92
C PHE A 419 -12.47 -10.86 -32.85
N GLU A 420 -11.98 -11.28 -31.68
CA GLU A 420 -11.40 -12.61 -31.49
C GLU A 420 -12.44 -13.73 -31.69
N GLN A 421 -13.64 -13.59 -31.14
CA GLN A 421 -14.64 -14.65 -31.13
C GLN A 421 -15.49 -14.70 -32.41
N LEU A 422 -15.85 -13.54 -32.97
CA LEU A 422 -16.78 -13.45 -34.10
C LEU A 422 -16.10 -13.11 -35.43
N GLY A 423 -14.80 -12.79 -35.44
CA GLY A 423 -14.06 -12.42 -36.63
C GLY A 423 -14.53 -11.11 -37.27
N LEU A 424 -15.15 -10.21 -36.49
CA LEU A 424 -15.65 -8.94 -36.98
C LEU A 424 -14.50 -7.97 -37.30
N THR A 425 -14.77 -7.00 -38.18
CA THR A 425 -13.84 -5.96 -38.62
C THR A 425 -14.40 -4.56 -38.34
N PRO A 426 -13.55 -3.51 -38.29
CA PRO A 426 -14.00 -2.14 -38.08
C PRO A 426 -15.03 -1.64 -39.11
N ALA A 427 -15.03 -2.22 -40.32
CA ALA A 427 -15.93 -1.87 -41.42
C ALA A 427 -17.33 -2.49 -41.28
N ASP A 428 -17.48 -3.51 -40.44
CA ASP A 428 -18.75 -4.23 -40.32
C ASP A 428 -19.85 -3.31 -39.80
N LEU A 429 -21.05 -3.49 -40.35
CA LEU A 429 -22.21 -2.68 -40.01
C LEU A 429 -22.91 -3.21 -38.76
N ILE A 430 -23.31 -2.29 -37.90
CA ILE A 430 -24.13 -2.55 -36.71
C ILE A 430 -25.20 -1.47 -36.58
N THR A 431 -26.39 -1.86 -36.16
CA THR A 431 -27.50 -0.93 -35.96
C THR A 431 -27.48 -0.37 -34.54
N ASP A 432 -27.26 0.94 -34.41
CA ASP A 432 -27.52 1.68 -33.18
C ASP A 432 -29.03 1.91 -33.04
N ARG A 433 -29.65 1.17 -32.11
CA ARG A 433 -31.08 1.17 -31.81
C ARG A 433 -31.31 0.85 -30.32
N PRO A 434 -32.53 1.06 -29.77
CA PRO A 434 -32.86 0.59 -28.44
C PRO A 434 -32.52 -0.90 -28.26
N VAL A 435 -31.80 -1.20 -27.19
CA VAL A 435 -31.43 -2.55 -26.76
C VAL A 435 -31.77 -2.69 -25.28
N CYS A 436 -32.39 -3.81 -24.89
CA CYS A 436 -32.79 -4.06 -23.51
C CYS A 436 -32.37 -5.48 -23.10
N ILE A 437 -31.90 -5.62 -21.86
CA ILE A 437 -31.64 -6.90 -21.21
C ILE A 437 -32.55 -6.98 -19.98
N GLY A 438 -33.70 -7.61 -20.15
CA GLY A 438 -34.79 -7.54 -19.17
C GLY A 438 -35.36 -6.12 -19.09
N ASP A 439 -35.45 -5.58 -17.88
CA ASP A 439 -35.90 -4.22 -17.54
C ASP A 439 -34.85 -3.13 -17.78
N TRP A 440 -33.61 -3.49 -18.10
CA TRP A 440 -32.53 -2.51 -18.31
C TRP A 440 -32.33 -2.18 -19.78
N CYS A 441 -32.61 -0.93 -20.13
CA CYS A 441 -32.51 -0.39 -21.48
C CYS A 441 -31.54 0.81 -21.49
N PRO A 442 -30.24 0.60 -21.74
CA PRO A 442 -29.27 1.69 -21.81
C PRO A 442 -29.54 2.61 -23.01
N VAL A 443 -29.26 3.90 -22.82
CA VAL A 443 -29.37 4.93 -23.86
C VAL A 443 -28.01 5.51 -24.22
N ASN A 444 -27.89 6.04 -25.42
CA ASN A 444 -26.73 6.82 -25.81
C ASN A 444 -26.69 8.13 -25.03
N TYR A 445 -25.48 8.67 -24.86
CA TYR A 445 -25.25 9.93 -24.15
C TYR A 445 -26.12 11.08 -24.69
N GLY A 446 -26.16 11.26 -26.02
CA GLY A 446 -26.99 12.26 -26.69
C GLY A 446 -28.50 11.94 -26.76
N ARG A 447 -28.95 10.85 -26.12
CA ARG A 447 -30.35 10.37 -26.12
C ARG A 447 -30.97 10.18 -27.52
N SER A 448 -30.15 10.00 -28.54
CA SER A 448 -30.54 9.75 -29.92
C SER A 448 -29.85 8.49 -30.46
N TYR A 449 -30.45 7.86 -31.47
CA TYR A 449 -29.89 6.71 -32.17
C TYR A 449 -29.43 7.11 -33.58
N LYS A 450 -28.29 6.58 -34.03
CA LYS A 450 -27.65 6.88 -35.32
C LYS A 450 -28.05 5.93 -36.45
N GLY A 451 -28.86 4.90 -36.17
CA GLY A 451 -29.23 3.89 -37.16
C GLY A 451 -28.06 2.98 -37.51
N THR A 452 -27.95 2.53 -38.77
CA THR A 452 -26.85 1.66 -39.21
C THR A 452 -25.55 2.45 -39.32
N VAL A 453 -24.54 2.01 -38.58
CA VAL A 453 -23.19 2.59 -38.55
C VAL A 453 -22.15 1.48 -38.63
N THR A 454 -20.92 1.79 -39.03
CA THR A 454 -19.79 0.87 -38.92
C THR A 454 -19.37 0.71 -37.45
N LEU A 455 -18.77 -0.43 -37.08
CA LEU A 455 -18.15 -0.61 -35.76
C LEU A 455 -17.10 0.48 -35.44
N ALA A 456 -16.30 0.89 -36.43
CA ALA A 456 -15.33 1.99 -36.29
C ALA A 456 -15.99 3.31 -35.84
N SER A 457 -17.00 3.77 -36.58
CA SER A 457 -17.75 4.99 -36.26
C SER A 457 -18.48 4.90 -34.90
N ALA A 458 -19.07 3.75 -34.59
CA ALA A 458 -19.73 3.53 -33.30
C ALA A 458 -18.77 3.62 -32.11
N PHE A 459 -17.57 3.06 -32.26
CA PHE A 459 -16.53 3.12 -31.24
C PHE A 459 -15.94 4.52 -31.08
N ALA A 460 -15.66 5.21 -32.19
CA ALA A 460 -15.17 6.60 -32.21
C ALA A 460 -16.13 7.56 -31.50
N GLN A 461 -17.45 7.41 -31.74
CA GLN A 461 -18.50 8.19 -31.08
C GLN A 461 -18.90 7.62 -29.70
N SER A 462 -18.32 6.50 -29.29
CA SER A 462 -18.58 5.83 -28.03
C SER A 462 -20.07 5.53 -27.78
N LEU A 463 -20.79 5.04 -28.79
CA LEU A 463 -22.22 4.67 -28.66
C LEU A 463 -22.40 3.54 -27.62
N ASN A 464 -23.44 3.61 -26.80
CA ASN A 464 -23.63 2.70 -25.65
C ASN A 464 -24.40 1.43 -26.03
N THR A 465 -25.31 1.51 -27.00
CA THR A 465 -26.11 0.37 -27.48
C THR A 465 -25.25 -0.71 -28.15
N VAL A 466 -24.18 -0.30 -28.83
CA VAL A 466 -23.30 -1.18 -29.62
C VAL A 466 -22.53 -2.17 -28.75
N PRO A 467 -21.73 -1.77 -27.74
CA PRO A 467 -21.05 -2.74 -26.88
C PRO A 467 -22.04 -3.65 -26.13
N VAL A 468 -23.23 -3.16 -25.80
CA VAL A 468 -24.29 -4.00 -25.20
C VAL A 468 -24.76 -5.06 -26.18
N THR A 469 -24.99 -4.68 -27.44
CA THR A 469 -25.35 -5.61 -28.52
C THR A 469 -24.26 -6.65 -28.76
N LEU A 470 -22.98 -6.24 -28.75
CA LEU A 470 -21.85 -7.15 -28.87
C LEU A 470 -21.80 -8.12 -27.68
N SER A 471 -21.98 -7.63 -26.44
CA SER A 471 -21.97 -8.47 -25.24
C SER A 471 -23.08 -9.52 -25.20
N ILE A 472 -24.21 -9.29 -25.89
CA ILE A 472 -25.27 -10.29 -26.05
C ILE A 472 -24.83 -11.40 -27.01
N LYS A 473 -24.04 -11.06 -28.04
CA LYS A 473 -23.55 -12.02 -29.04
C LYS A 473 -22.37 -12.85 -28.52
N THR A 474 -21.45 -12.22 -27.78
CA THR A 474 -20.22 -12.87 -27.30
C THR A 474 -20.39 -13.55 -25.95
N GLY A 475 -21.34 -13.08 -25.13
CA GLY A 475 -21.38 -13.39 -23.70
C GLY A 475 -20.56 -12.38 -22.88
N ARG A 476 -20.82 -12.30 -21.58
CA ARG A 476 -20.16 -11.33 -20.68
C ARG A 476 -18.98 -11.94 -19.92
N GLU A 477 -19.07 -13.24 -19.66
CA GLU A 477 -18.03 -14.04 -19.01
C GLU A 477 -16.75 -14.10 -19.87
N PRO A 478 -16.81 -14.32 -21.20
CA PRO A 478 -15.62 -14.22 -22.05
C PRO A 478 -15.00 -12.83 -22.05
N ILE A 479 -15.83 -11.77 -22.09
CA ILE A 479 -15.36 -10.38 -22.00
C ILE A 479 -14.62 -10.15 -20.68
N ALA A 480 -15.16 -10.63 -19.56
CA ALA A 480 -14.52 -10.51 -18.24
C ALA A 480 -13.21 -11.31 -18.18
N ALA A 481 -13.19 -12.53 -18.72
CA ALA A 481 -11.98 -13.35 -18.79
C ALA A 481 -10.88 -12.68 -19.63
N LEU A 482 -11.25 -12.09 -20.78
CA LEU A 482 -10.31 -11.35 -21.63
C LEU A 482 -9.73 -10.13 -20.91
N SER A 483 -10.55 -9.35 -20.20
CA SER A 483 -10.06 -8.18 -19.48
C SER A 483 -9.11 -8.53 -18.34
N HIS A 484 -9.31 -9.65 -17.64
CA HIS A 484 -8.31 -10.17 -16.69
C HIS A 484 -7.02 -10.60 -17.39
N ARG A 485 -7.09 -11.31 -18.53
CA ARG A 485 -5.91 -11.68 -19.31
C ARG A 485 -5.13 -10.45 -19.82
N MET A 486 -5.84 -9.38 -20.18
CA MET A 486 -5.25 -8.12 -20.63
C MET A 486 -4.62 -7.29 -19.50
N GLY A 487 -5.05 -7.45 -18.24
CA GLY A 487 -4.34 -6.84 -17.11
C GLY A 487 -5.18 -6.42 -15.91
N LEU A 488 -6.52 -6.53 -15.93
CA LEU A 488 -7.33 -6.20 -14.76
C LEU A 488 -7.10 -7.22 -13.64
N GLN A 489 -6.68 -6.76 -12.45
CA GLN A 489 -6.34 -7.64 -11.33
C GLN A 489 -7.51 -7.84 -10.37
N ALA A 490 -8.31 -6.80 -10.13
CA ALA A 490 -9.40 -6.87 -9.16
C ALA A 490 -10.59 -7.66 -9.68
N ASP A 491 -11.18 -8.48 -8.82
CA ASP A 491 -12.44 -9.16 -9.10
C ASP A 491 -13.60 -8.15 -9.16
N TYR A 492 -14.54 -8.40 -10.07
CA TYR A 492 -15.77 -7.62 -10.18
C TYR A 492 -16.94 -8.50 -10.64
N PRO A 493 -18.18 -8.15 -10.26
CA PRO A 493 -19.34 -8.93 -10.66
C PRO A 493 -19.62 -8.78 -12.16
N VAL A 494 -19.80 -9.91 -12.84
CA VAL A 494 -20.20 -9.96 -14.26
C VAL A 494 -21.69 -9.65 -14.38
N THR A 495 -22.02 -8.39 -14.64
CA THR A 495 -23.41 -7.89 -14.69
C THR A 495 -23.83 -7.48 -16.10
N ARG A 496 -25.15 -7.28 -16.32
CA ARG A 496 -25.70 -6.79 -17.60
C ARG A 496 -25.09 -5.47 -18.07
N SER A 497 -24.63 -4.63 -17.15
CA SER A 497 -23.99 -3.33 -17.43
C SER A 497 -22.48 -3.41 -17.65
N LEU A 498 -21.85 -4.59 -17.56
CA LEU A 498 -20.40 -4.76 -17.72
C LEU A 498 -19.90 -4.16 -19.04
N ALA A 499 -20.66 -4.33 -20.12
CA ALA A 499 -20.33 -3.78 -21.44
C ALA A 499 -20.18 -2.24 -21.47
N LEU A 500 -20.65 -1.54 -20.44
CA LEU A 500 -20.52 -0.09 -20.26
C LEU A 500 -19.47 0.31 -19.22
N GLY A 501 -18.73 -0.65 -18.65
CA GLY A 501 -17.57 -0.41 -17.79
C GLY A 501 -17.89 -0.13 -16.33
N VAL A 502 -18.75 -0.95 -15.72
CA VAL A 502 -19.02 -0.95 -14.26
C VAL A 502 -18.02 -1.79 -13.45
N ALA A 503 -16.97 -2.30 -14.09
CA ALA A 503 -15.87 -3.01 -13.43
C ALA A 503 -15.08 -2.06 -12.52
N SER A 504 -14.59 -2.56 -11.39
CA SER A 504 -13.72 -1.80 -10.49
C SER A 504 -12.27 -1.97 -10.92
N VAL A 505 -11.58 -0.88 -11.28
CA VAL A 505 -10.23 -0.93 -11.86
C VAL A 505 -9.31 0.12 -11.23
N SER A 506 -8.00 -0.14 -11.30
CA SER A 506 -6.96 0.84 -10.98
C SER A 506 -6.46 1.55 -12.26
N VAL A 507 -5.74 2.66 -12.09
CA VAL A 507 -5.10 3.36 -13.21
C VAL A 507 -3.96 2.51 -13.81
N LEU A 508 -3.22 1.79 -12.95
CA LEU A 508 -2.18 0.86 -13.36
C LEU A 508 -2.72 -0.31 -14.20
N ASP A 509 -3.85 -0.89 -13.79
CA ASP A 509 -4.50 -2.00 -14.50
C ASP A 509 -4.97 -1.57 -15.89
N MET A 510 -5.58 -0.38 -15.98
CA MET A 510 -6.01 0.19 -17.26
C MET A 510 -4.81 0.54 -18.15
N THR A 511 -3.73 1.09 -17.59
CA THR A 511 -2.51 1.36 -18.35
C THR A 511 -1.91 0.08 -18.91
N SER A 512 -1.79 -0.97 -18.08
CA SER A 512 -1.30 -2.29 -18.48
C SER A 512 -2.18 -2.92 -19.57
N SER A 513 -3.50 -2.78 -19.45
CA SER A 513 -4.46 -3.29 -20.45
C SER A 513 -4.33 -2.61 -21.81
N TYR A 514 -4.09 -1.29 -21.83
CA TYR A 514 -3.83 -0.55 -23.07
C TYR A 514 -2.44 -0.84 -23.62
N ALA A 515 -1.46 -1.17 -22.76
CA ALA A 515 -0.13 -1.58 -23.19
C ALA A 515 -0.16 -2.90 -23.98
N VAL A 516 -1.12 -3.80 -23.74
CA VAL A 516 -1.32 -4.99 -24.59
C VAL A 516 -1.56 -4.62 -26.06
N LEU A 517 -2.37 -3.58 -26.31
CA LEU A 517 -2.66 -3.10 -27.67
C LEU A 517 -1.46 -2.36 -28.28
N ALA A 518 -0.71 -1.62 -27.46
CA ALA A 518 0.53 -0.97 -27.88
C ALA A 518 1.65 -1.98 -28.19
N ASN A 519 1.65 -3.13 -27.52
CA ASN A 519 2.67 -4.17 -27.61
C ASN A 519 2.23 -5.39 -28.42
N HIS A 520 1.63 -5.17 -29.59
CA HIS A 520 1.28 -6.24 -30.54
C HIS A 520 0.39 -7.38 -29.98
N GLY A 521 -0.39 -7.11 -28.93
CA GLY A 521 -1.28 -8.10 -28.32
C GLY A 521 -0.64 -8.97 -27.24
N TYR A 522 0.59 -8.69 -26.84
CA TYR A 522 1.27 -9.42 -25.75
C TYR A 522 0.90 -8.88 -24.37
N LYS A 523 0.74 -9.79 -23.40
CA LYS A 523 0.48 -9.46 -22.01
C LYS A 523 1.60 -8.57 -21.48
N THR A 524 1.23 -7.40 -20.98
CA THR A 524 2.19 -6.34 -20.63
C THR A 524 1.85 -5.76 -19.24
N PRO A 525 2.17 -6.49 -18.15
CA PRO A 525 1.97 -5.98 -16.80
C PRO A 525 2.93 -4.82 -16.52
N GLY A 526 2.45 -3.79 -15.82
CA GLY A 526 3.29 -2.70 -15.36
C GLY A 526 4.35 -3.18 -14.36
N PHE A 527 5.61 -2.83 -14.56
CA PHE A 527 6.71 -3.18 -13.64
C PHE A 527 7.60 -1.97 -13.29
N GLY A 528 8.07 -1.99 -12.04
CA GLY A 528 8.82 -0.90 -11.41
C GLY A 528 10.30 -1.21 -11.18
N ILE A 529 10.64 -2.48 -11.05
CA ILE A 529 11.94 -2.94 -10.57
C ILE A 529 12.64 -3.68 -11.71
N THR A 530 13.89 -3.30 -11.98
CA THR A 530 14.73 -3.94 -13.01
C THR A 530 15.82 -4.81 -12.40
N ARG A 531 16.37 -4.39 -11.26
CA ARG A 531 17.46 -5.08 -10.58
C ARG A 531 17.41 -4.79 -9.09
N MET A 532 17.74 -5.77 -8.28
CA MET A 532 17.87 -5.65 -6.83
C MET A 532 19.12 -6.37 -6.36
N THR A 533 19.93 -5.69 -5.56
CA THR A 533 21.14 -6.25 -4.95
C THR A 533 21.15 -5.98 -3.46
N THR A 534 21.95 -6.74 -2.70
CA THR A 534 22.29 -6.38 -1.32
C THR A 534 23.30 -5.22 -1.29
N LEU A 535 23.54 -4.61 -0.12
CA LEU A 535 24.60 -3.60 0.05
C LEU A 535 26.00 -4.14 -0.31
N ASN A 536 26.22 -5.45 -0.15
CA ASN A 536 27.49 -6.11 -0.46
C ASN A 536 27.63 -6.45 -1.96
N GLY A 537 26.65 -6.08 -2.79
CA GLY A 537 26.66 -6.29 -4.24
C GLY A 537 26.16 -7.66 -4.70
N GLU A 538 25.61 -8.48 -3.81
CA GLU A 538 25.02 -9.78 -4.17
C GLU A 538 23.70 -9.58 -4.93
N LEU A 539 23.50 -10.30 -6.04
CA LEU A 539 22.30 -10.19 -6.87
C LEU A 539 21.14 -10.95 -6.23
N VAL A 540 20.02 -10.26 -6.02
CA VAL A 540 18.77 -10.83 -5.47
C VAL A 540 17.76 -11.05 -6.59
N TYR A 541 17.62 -10.07 -7.48
CA TYR A 541 16.66 -10.11 -8.59
C TYR A 541 17.18 -9.32 -9.78
N GLU A 542 16.94 -9.82 -10.99
CA GLU A 542 17.16 -9.13 -12.25
C GLU A 542 16.01 -9.47 -13.20
N ALA A 543 15.41 -8.43 -13.79
CA ALA A 543 14.35 -8.58 -14.76
C ALA A 543 14.92 -9.12 -16.07
N ASP A 544 14.35 -10.21 -16.57
CA ASP A 544 14.67 -10.76 -17.89
C ASP A 544 13.83 -10.03 -18.96
N PRO A 545 14.43 -9.19 -19.83
CA PRO A 545 13.70 -8.48 -20.87
C PRO A 545 13.20 -9.42 -21.98
N ASP A 546 13.82 -10.60 -22.13
CA ASP A 546 13.51 -11.58 -23.17
C ASP A 546 12.56 -12.69 -22.68
N ALA A 547 12.06 -12.56 -21.44
CA ALA A 547 11.11 -13.49 -20.87
C ALA A 547 9.88 -13.65 -21.78
N PRO A 548 9.46 -14.90 -22.10
CA PRO A 548 8.36 -15.14 -23.01
C PRO A 548 7.06 -14.55 -22.45
N ARG A 549 6.36 -13.76 -23.27
CA ARG A 549 5.08 -13.15 -22.91
C ARG A 549 3.93 -13.90 -23.57
N GLU A 550 2.85 -14.09 -22.80
CA GLU A 550 1.60 -14.65 -23.33
C GLU A 550 1.03 -13.70 -24.40
N ARG A 551 0.71 -14.24 -25.59
CA ARG A 551 -0.09 -13.49 -26.57
C ARG A 551 -1.56 -13.55 -26.16
N VAL A 552 -2.14 -12.39 -25.89
CA VAL A 552 -3.53 -12.23 -25.45
C VAL A 552 -4.47 -11.97 -26.63
N LEU A 553 -4.01 -11.19 -27.63
CA LEU A 553 -4.78 -10.81 -28.81
C LEU A 553 -4.05 -11.21 -30.10
N SER A 554 -4.82 -11.56 -31.14
CA SER A 554 -4.28 -11.76 -32.49
C SER A 554 -3.82 -10.45 -33.13
N ASP A 555 -2.87 -10.52 -34.07
CA ASP A 555 -2.39 -9.34 -34.80
C ASP A 555 -3.54 -8.62 -35.54
N THR A 556 -4.49 -9.37 -36.10
CA THR A 556 -5.67 -8.82 -36.77
C THR A 556 -6.53 -8.00 -35.81
N THR A 557 -6.81 -8.52 -34.61
CA THR A 557 -7.58 -7.80 -33.58
C THR A 557 -6.84 -6.55 -33.12
N VAL A 558 -5.53 -6.63 -32.89
CA VAL A 558 -4.72 -5.47 -32.48
C VAL A 558 -4.76 -4.39 -33.57
N ALA A 559 -4.56 -4.75 -34.84
CA ALA A 559 -4.60 -3.79 -35.94
C ALA A 559 -5.99 -3.12 -36.07
N ASN A 560 -7.06 -3.90 -35.97
CA ASN A 560 -8.44 -3.40 -35.99
C ASN A 560 -8.73 -2.45 -34.82
N MET A 561 -8.35 -2.84 -33.60
CA MET A 561 -8.54 -2.01 -32.40
C MET A 561 -7.71 -0.72 -32.46
N ASN A 562 -6.46 -0.80 -32.92
CA ASN A 562 -5.57 0.35 -33.01
C ASN A 562 -6.08 1.38 -34.03
N SER A 563 -6.56 0.91 -35.19
CA SER A 563 -7.24 1.76 -36.17
C SER A 563 -8.47 2.47 -35.58
N MET A 564 -9.30 1.75 -34.81
CA MET A 564 -10.48 2.32 -34.17
C MET A 564 -10.14 3.32 -33.05
N LEU A 565 -9.09 3.06 -32.26
CA LEU A 565 -8.59 3.98 -31.23
C LEU A 565 -7.99 5.26 -31.82
N ARG A 566 -7.32 5.17 -32.97
CA ARG A 566 -6.89 6.35 -33.74
C ARG A 566 -8.11 7.22 -34.10
N GLY A 567 -9.19 6.58 -34.56
CA GLY A 567 -10.46 7.24 -34.90
C GLY A 567 -11.08 8.05 -33.77
N VAL A 568 -10.93 7.60 -32.51
CA VAL A 568 -11.43 8.32 -31.32
C VAL A 568 -10.71 9.67 -31.14
N VAL A 569 -9.42 9.74 -31.46
CA VAL A 569 -8.59 10.94 -31.29
C VAL A 569 -8.62 11.84 -32.54
N THR A 570 -8.81 11.27 -33.73
CA THR A 570 -8.87 12.03 -34.98
C THR A 570 -10.24 12.65 -35.27
N GLY A 571 -11.33 12.06 -34.79
CA GLY A 571 -12.68 12.59 -35.04
C GLY A 571 -13.75 12.20 -34.01
N GLY A 572 -13.35 11.60 -32.90
CA GLY A 572 -14.28 11.07 -31.90
C GLY A 572 -14.26 11.83 -30.57
N THR A 573 -14.47 11.11 -29.48
CA THR A 573 -14.60 11.66 -28.13
C THR A 573 -13.27 12.09 -27.49
N GLY A 574 -12.12 11.76 -28.09
CA GLY A 574 -10.78 11.96 -27.53
C GLY A 574 -9.95 13.04 -28.24
N THR A 575 -10.57 13.95 -29.00
CA THR A 575 -9.84 14.89 -29.87
C THR A 575 -8.87 15.81 -29.15
N ARG A 576 -9.12 16.14 -27.88
CA ARG A 576 -8.22 16.95 -27.04
C ARG A 576 -6.90 16.24 -26.68
N ALA A 577 -6.80 14.93 -26.90
CA ALA A 577 -5.57 14.18 -26.69
C ALA A 577 -4.59 14.24 -27.87
N ARG A 578 -4.98 14.87 -28.99
CA ARG A 578 -4.16 14.90 -30.20
C ARG A 578 -2.87 15.68 -29.97
N ILE A 579 -1.79 15.15 -30.53
CA ILE A 579 -0.48 15.79 -30.59
C ILE A 579 -0.08 15.81 -32.07
N GLU A 580 0.36 16.97 -32.55
CA GLU A 580 0.83 17.12 -33.92
C GLU A 580 2.11 16.31 -34.14
N GLY A 581 2.24 15.66 -35.29
CA GLY A 581 3.40 14.83 -35.61
C GLY A 581 3.51 13.50 -34.84
N VAL A 582 2.54 13.13 -34.00
CA VAL A 582 2.58 11.90 -33.20
C VAL A 582 1.34 11.02 -33.45
N PRO A 583 1.50 9.71 -33.70
CA PRO A 583 0.37 8.80 -33.88
C PRO A 583 -0.27 8.49 -32.52
N VAL A 584 -1.20 9.34 -32.09
CA VAL A 584 -1.92 9.17 -30.82
C VAL A 584 -3.15 8.29 -31.00
N LEU A 585 -3.27 7.28 -30.14
CA LEU A 585 -4.42 6.40 -30.01
C LEU A 585 -4.98 6.48 -28.59
N GLY A 586 -6.29 6.39 -28.42
CA GLY A 586 -6.84 6.36 -27.07
C GLY A 586 -8.35 6.27 -27.00
N LYS A 587 -8.85 6.23 -25.77
CA LYS A 587 -10.28 6.12 -25.47
C LYS A 587 -10.64 6.95 -24.25
N SER A 588 -11.71 7.74 -24.40
CA SER A 588 -12.35 8.38 -23.26
C SER A 588 -13.29 7.43 -22.52
N GLY A 589 -13.26 7.52 -21.19
CA GLY A 589 -14.18 6.86 -20.26
C GLY A 589 -14.95 7.88 -19.43
N THR A 590 -16.23 7.62 -19.21
CA THR A 590 -17.12 8.48 -18.41
C THR A 590 -18.20 7.61 -17.82
N THR A 591 -18.43 7.72 -16.52
CA THR A 591 -19.52 7.01 -15.82
C THR A 591 -20.84 7.77 -15.98
N SER A 592 -21.97 7.06 -15.97
CA SER A 592 -23.29 7.67 -16.16
C SER A 592 -23.68 8.66 -15.07
N SER A 593 -23.09 8.52 -13.87
CA SER A 593 -23.29 9.42 -12.73
C SER A 593 -22.23 10.52 -12.63
N TYR A 594 -21.36 10.68 -13.64
CA TYR A 594 -20.27 11.66 -13.67
C TYR A 594 -19.38 11.63 -12.43
N ARG A 595 -19.14 10.45 -11.86
CA ARG A 595 -18.26 10.29 -10.69
C ARG A 595 -16.80 10.13 -11.09
N ASP A 596 -16.57 9.56 -12.28
CA ASP A 596 -15.25 9.19 -12.76
C ASP A 596 -15.11 9.55 -14.23
N ALA A 597 -14.02 10.24 -14.55
CA ALA A 597 -13.63 10.56 -15.90
C ALA A 597 -12.24 9.99 -16.19
N TRP A 598 -12.11 9.36 -17.36
CA TRP A 598 -10.90 8.64 -17.74
C TRP A 598 -10.45 9.01 -19.14
N PHE A 599 -9.15 9.07 -19.34
CA PHE A 599 -8.56 8.95 -20.67
C PHE A 599 -7.44 7.92 -20.63
N CYS A 600 -7.51 6.91 -21.49
CA CYS A 600 -6.49 5.87 -21.62
C CYS A 600 -5.99 5.90 -23.06
N GLY A 601 -4.68 6.00 -23.26
CA GLY A 601 -4.13 6.16 -24.60
C GLY A 601 -2.65 5.81 -24.68
N PHE A 602 -2.15 5.69 -25.90
CA PHE A 602 -0.77 5.37 -26.17
C PHE A 602 -0.29 5.93 -27.51
N THR A 603 1.03 5.94 -27.65
CA THR A 603 1.79 6.19 -28.87
C THR A 603 2.70 4.99 -29.12
N GLY A 604 3.62 5.05 -30.10
CA GLY A 604 4.63 4.02 -30.27
C GLY A 604 5.68 3.98 -29.15
N ASN A 605 5.77 5.04 -28.33
CA ASN A 605 6.78 5.19 -27.29
C ASN A 605 6.22 4.94 -25.89
N TYR A 606 5.01 5.44 -25.59
CA TYR A 606 4.47 5.46 -24.23
C TYR A 606 2.98 5.09 -24.19
N VAL A 607 2.56 4.50 -23.07
CA VAL A 607 1.16 4.23 -22.73
C VAL A 607 0.85 4.98 -21.45
N ALA A 608 -0.30 5.64 -21.37
CA ALA A 608 -0.74 6.26 -20.13
C ALA A 608 -2.25 6.23 -19.94
N ALA A 609 -2.67 6.10 -18.69
CA ALA A 609 -4.04 6.32 -18.26
C ALA A 609 -4.10 7.46 -17.25
N VAL A 610 -5.15 8.27 -17.36
CA VAL A 610 -5.47 9.37 -16.44
C VAL A 610 -6.88 9.18 -15.92
N TRP A 611 -7.03 9.22 -14.60
CA TRP A 611 -8.31 9.28 -13.92
C TRP A 611 -8.46 10.61 -13.18
N MET A 612 -9.68 11.14 -13.14
CA MET A 612 -10.07 12.29 -12.33
C MET A 612 -11.44 12.07 -11.70
N GLY A 613 -11.60 12.45 -10.44
CA GLY A 613 -12.83 12.29 -9.66
C GLY A 613 -12.69 12.76 -8.21
N ASN A 614 -13.62 12.35 -7.34
CA ASN A 614 -13.63 12.72 -5.92
C ASN A 614 -13.68 11.48 -5.01
N ASP A 615 -12.97 11.53 -3.89
CA ASP A 615 -12.79 10.40 -2.96
C ASP A 615 -14.06 9.93 -2.27
N ASP A 616 -14.96 10.86 -1.97
CA ASP A 616 -16.27 10.64 -1.36
C ASP A 616 -17.35 10.20 -2.37
N TYR A 617 -16.96 9.97 -3.65
CA TYR A 617 -17.84 9.58 -4.75
C TYR A 617 -18.96 10.58 -5.10
N HIS A 618 -18.86 11.85 -4.68
CA HIS A 618 -19.79 12.86 -5.19
C HIS A 618 -19.57 13.06 -6.70
N ALA A 619 -20.66 13.41 -7.39
CA ALA A 619 -20.64 13.59 -8.83
C ALA A 619 -19.93 14.90 -9.20
N THR A 620 -19.08 14.84 -10.23
CA THR A 620 -18.48 16.02 -10.86
C THR A 620 -19.52 16.80 -11.65
N ASN A 621 -19.20 18.05 -11.99
CA ASN A 621 -20.03 18.91 -12.84
C ASN A 621 -19.90 18.54 -14.33
N ASN A 622 -20.47 17.39 -14.71
CA ASN A 622 -20.48 16.84 -16.06
C ASN A 622 -19.08 16.61 -16.65
N LEU A 623 -18.11 16.22 -15.82
CA LEU A 623 -16.76 15.91 -16.29
C LEU A 623 -16.80 14.67 -17.21
N THR A 624 -16.11 14.76 -18.34
CA THR A 624 -16.01 13.65 -19.30
C THR A 624 -14.56 13.28 -19.56
N GLY A 625 -14.31 12.05 -19.98
CA GLY A 625 -12.96 11.57 -20.28
C GLY A 625 -12.25 12.37 -21.37
N GLY A 626 -13.00 12.93 -22.32
CA GLY A 626 -12.47 13.79 -23.40
C GLY A 626 -12.23 15.25 -23.00
N SER A 627 -12.40 15.59 -21.72
CA SER A 627 -12.14 16.92 -21.17
C SER A 627 -10.84 16.93 -20.36
N LEU A 628 -10.88 17.16 -19.05
CA LEU A 628 -9.66 17.31 -18.25
C LEU A 628 -8.71 16.09 -18.30
N PRO A 629 -9.19 14.82 -18.23
CA PRO A 629 -8.27 13.68 -18.32
C PRO A 629 -7.49 13.62 -19.65
N ALA A 630 -8.16 13.90 -20.78
CA ALA A 630 -7.52 13.96 -22.09
C ALA A 630 -6.52 15.13 -22.20
N VAL A 631 -6.83 16.28 -21.59
CA VAL A 631 -5.92 17.44 -21.55
C VAL A 631 -4.69 17.15 -20.71
N ALA A 632 -4.83 16.57 -19.51
CA ALA A 632 -3.69 16.19 -18.69
C ALA A 632 -2.82 15.12 -19.38
N TRP A 633 -3.46 14.13 -20.03
CA TRP A 633 -2.74 13.14 -20.85
C TRP A 633 -1.96 13.81 -21.99
N GLN A 634 -2.57 14.77 -22.68
CA GLN A 634 -1.94 15.49 -23.79
C GLN A 634 -0.79 16.37 -23.32
N LYS A 635 -0.96 17.14 -22.23
CA LYS A 635 0.10 17.98 -21.64
C LYS A 635 1.34 17.15 -21.34
N PHE A 636 1.17 16.01 -20.67
CA PHE A 636 2.27 15.08 -20.38
C PHE A 636 2.89 14.51 -21.66
N MET A 637 2.07 13.97 -22.56
CA MET A 637 2.56 13.29 -23.76
C MET A 637 3.23 14.26 -24.75
N ALA A 638 2.77 15.51 -24.84
CA ALA A 638 3.41 16.53 -25.66
C ALA A 638 4.86 16.75 -25.20
N TYR A 639 5.08 16.90 -23.89
CA TYR A 639 6.43 16.99 -23.33
C TYR A 639 7.22 15.69 -23.53
N ALA A 640 6.62 14.53 -23.25
CA ALA A 640 7.29 13.23 -23.35
C ALA A 640 7.81 12.91 -24.76
N HIS A 641 7.18 13.49 -25.81
CA HIS A 641 7.57 13.33 -27.21
C HIS A 641 8.49 14.45 -27.75
N THR A 642 8.94 15.38 -26.91
CA THR A 642 9.97 16.36 -27.30
C THR A 642 11.34 15.69 -27.42
N ASN A 643 12.08 16.00 -28.49
CA ASN A 643 13.46 15.53 -28.72
C ASN A 643 13.65 14.00 -28.63
N ILE A 644 12.66 13.23 -29.08
CA ILE A 644 12.76 11.77 -29.21
C ILE A 644 12.37 11.29 -30.61
N GLU A 645 12.82 10.10 -30.96
CA GLU A 645 12.34 9.39 -32.14
C GLU A 645 10.90 8.93 -31.92
N ILE A 646 9.99 9.34 -32.81
CA ILE A 646 8.59 8.94 -32.79
C ILE A 646 8.46 7.55 -33.41
N LEU A 647 8.11 6.57 -32.59
CA LEU A 647 7.98 5.18 -33.04
C LEU A 647 6.60 4.96 -33.71
N PRO A 648 6.53 4.12 -34.75
CA PRO A 648 5.25 3.76 -35.36
C PRO A 648 4.38 2.95 -34.40
N VAL A 649 3.07 2.98 -34.64
CA VAL A 649 2.10 2.16 -33.91
C VAL A 649 1.58 1.07 -34.84
N PHE A 650 1.60 -0.18 -34.38
CA PHE A 650 1.13 -1.30 -35.18
C PHE A 650 -0.34 -1.14 -35.61
N GLY A 651 -0.63 -1.44 -36.88
CA GLY A 651 -1.97 -1.33 -37.45
C GLY A 651 -2.42 0.09 -37.78
N VAL A 652 -1.51 1.07 -37.74
CA VAL A 652 -1.80 2.47 -38.04
C VAL A 652 -0.85 3.00 -39.10
N ASP A 653 -1.42 3.44 -40.23
CA ASP A 653 -0.66 4.14 -41.26
C ASP A 653 -0.28 5.53 -40.73
N PHE A 654 1.01 5.69 -40.44
CA PHE A 654 1.62 6.94 -40.06
C PHE A 654 3.09 6.92 -40.47
N VAL A 655 3.47 7.85 -41.34
CA VAL A 655 4.87 8.10 -41.68
C VAL A 655 5.25 9.38 -40.92
N PRO A 656 6.18 9.31 -39.94
CA PRO A 656 6.67 10.51 -39.28
C PRO A 656 7.28 11.43 -40.36
N GLU A 657 6.95 12.71 -40.35
CA GLU A 657 7.72 13.65 -41.17
C GLU A 657 9.17 13.63 -40.68
N PRO A 658 10.16 13.54 -41.58
CA PRO A 658 11.56 13.52 -41.18
C PRO A 658 11.85 14.79 -40.39
N THR A 659 12.42 14.62 -39.20
CA THR A 659 12.82 15.73 -38.34
C THR A 659 13.93 16.50 -39.06
N VAL A 660 13.55 17.56 -39.78
CA VAL A 660 14.50 18.55 -40.25
C VAL A 660 14.93 19.29 -39.00
N VAL A 661 16.13 19.01 -38.52
CA VAL A 661 16.81 19.88 -37.55
C VAL A 661 17.07 21.19 -38.30
N ALA A 662 16.09 22.08 -38.30
CA ALA A 662 16.30 23.44 -38.77
C ALA A 662 17.34 24.07 -37.84
N GLU A 663 18.40 24.65 -38.42
CA GLU A 663 19.27 25.57 -37.67
C GLU A 663 18.36 26.62 -37.02
N ALA A 664 18.34 26.64 -35.68
CA ALA A 664 17.48 27.54 -34.93
C ALA A 664 17.81 29.00 -35.28
N ASP A 665 16.77 29.75 -35.67
CA ASP A 665 16.80 31.20 -35.78
C ASP A 665 16.90 31.78 -34.35
N PRO A 666 17.97 32.49 -33.97
CA PRO A 666 18.23 32.91 -32.59
C PRO A 666 17.29 34.04 -32.08
N ALA A 667 16.22 34.36 -32.80
CA ALA A 667 15.35 35.52 -32.53
C ALA A 667 14.00 35.19 -31.86
N LEU A 668 13.71 33.92 -31.53
CA LEU A 668 12.46 33.51 -30.87
C LEU A 668 12.75 32.60 -29.66
N GLU A 669 13.35 33.16 -28.61
CA GLU A 669 13.41 32.53 -27.28
C GLU A 669 12.12 32.87 -26.51
N ASP A 670 11.04 32.14 -26.78
CA ASP A 670 10.09 31.81 -25.71
C ASP A 670 10.71 30.64 -24.93
N GLU A 671 10.66 30.66 -23.59
CA GLU A 671 11.15 29.58 -22.70
C GLU A 671 10.37 28.27 -22.94
N ILE A 672 10.64 27.58 -24.05
CA ILE A 672 10.27 26.17 -24.23
C ILE A 672 11.33 25.38 -23.49
N ILE A 673 10.98 24.84 -22.32
CA ILE A 673 11.87 23.97 -21.57
C ILE A 673 12.09 22.69 -22.38
N GLU A 674 13.14 22.66 -23.18
CA GLU A 674 13.50 21.52 -24.00
C GLU A 674 14.00 20.35 -23.14
N ARG A 675 13.47 19.17 -23.39
CA ARG A 675 14.03 17.94 -22.83
C ARG A 675 15.47 17.76 -23.38
N PRO A 676 16.47 17.50 -22.52
CA PRO A 676 17.80 17.15 -23.01
C PRO A 676 17.70 15.94 -23.96
N PRO A 677 18.41 15.94 -25.09
CA PRO A 677 18.25 14.93 -26.12
C PRO A 677 18.44 13.53 -25.53
N SER A 678 17.43 12.67 -25.70
CA SER A 678 17.57 11.28 -25.29
C SER A 678 18.58 10.59 -26.21
N LEU A 679 19.50 9.81 -25.63
CA LEU A 679 20.44 9.01 -26.41
C LEU A 679 19.67 8.08 -27.35
N THR A 680 19.84 8.26 -28.66
CA THR A 680 19.22 7.36 -29.65
C THR A 680 19.72 5.93 -29.42
N PRO A 681 18.94 4.89 -29.73
CA PRO A 681 19.39 3.50 -29.59
C PRO A 681 20.71 3.22 -30.33
N ALA A 682 20.95 3.90 -31.45
CA ALA A 682 22.21 3.82 -32.19
C ALA A 682 23.38 4.49 -31.44
N ALA A 683 23.16 5.64 -30.81
CA ALA A 683 24.16 6.31 -29.97
C ALA A 683 24.44 5.50 -28.69
N ALA A 684 23.42 4.95 -28.05
CA ALA A 684 23.56 4.07 -26.90
C ALA A 684 24.36 2.80 -27.25
N ARG A 685 24.05 2.13 -28.37
CA ARG A 685 24.84 0.98 -28.85
C ARG A 685 26.29 1.34 -29.13
N LYS A 686 26.56 2.51 -29.72
CA LYS A 686 27.92 3.01 -29.92
C LYS A 686 28.65 3.27 -28.62
N LEU A 687 27.99 3.83 -27.60
CA LEU A 687 28.58 4.05 -26.29
C LEU A 687 28.89 2.73 -25.57
N VAL A 688 28.02 1.72 -25.69
CA VAL A 688 28.27 0.37 -25.16
C VAL A 688 29.44 -0.31 -25.88
N ASP A 689 29.51 -0.21 -27.22
CA ASP A 689 30.66 -0.70 -28.00
C ASP A 689 31.95 0.03 -27.60
N LEU A 690 31.89 1.35 -27.41
CA LEU A 690 33.04 2.14 -26.95
C LEU A 690 33.49 1.73 -25.54
N ALA A 691 32.54 1.53 -24.62
CA ALA A 691 32.81 1.07 -23.25
C ALA A 691 33.43 -0.33 -23.24
N GLY A 692 32.93 -1.24 -24.08
CA GLY A 692 33.51 -2.58 -24.26
C GLY A 692 34.94 -2.53 -24.81
N ARG A 693 35.21 -1.64 -25.75
CA ARG A 693 36.56 -1.41 -26.29
C ARG A 693 37.51 -0.81 -25.24
N PHE A 694 37.03 0.11 -24.40
CA PHE A 694 37.81 0.67 -23.29
C PHE A 694 38.13 -0.37 -22.21
N ALA A 695 37.17 -1.25 -21.88
CA ALA A 695 37.42 -2.34 -20.95
C ALA A 695 38.48 -3.31 -21.49
N ALA A 696 38.39 -3.68 -22.78
CA ALA A 696 39.38 -4.54 -23.42
C ALA A 696 40.78 -3.91 -23.54
N THR A 697 40.89 -2.60 -23.75
CA THR A 697 42.19 -1.90 -23.75
C THR A 697 42.78 -1.77 -22.34
N LEU A 698 41.94 -1.64 -21.30
CA LEU A 698 42.41 -1.62 -19.91
C LEU A 698 42.90 -3.00 -19.44
N GLU A 699 42.24 -4.09 -19.85
CA GLU A 699 42.70 -5.46 -19.56
C GLU A 699 44.03 -5.79 -20.27
N THR A 700 44.25 -5.27 -21.48
CA THR A 700 45.50 -5.48 -22.23
C THR A 700 46.64 -4.54 -21.80
N ALA A 701 46.35 -3.50 -21.01
CA ALA A 701 47.33 -2.54 -20.49
C ALA A 701 47.88 -2.88 -19.09
N ALA A 702 47.49 -4.00 -18.48
CA ALA A 702 48.07 -4.45 -17.21
C ALA A 702 49.57 -4.80 -17.39
N PRO A 703 50.51 -4.18 -16.65
CA PRO A 703 51.93 -4.42 -16.84
C PRO A 703 52.32 -5.82 -16.35
N ALA A 704 53.11 -6.53 -17.18
CA ALA A 704 53.69 -7.82 -16.83
C ALA A 704 54.49 -7.72 -15.53
N ALA A 705 54.15 -8.56 -14.56
CA ALA A 705 54.86 -8.67 -13.29
C ALA A 705 56.34 -9.02 -13.52
N HIS A 706 57.24 -8.07 -13.25
CA HIS A 706 58.67 -8.33 -13.18
C HIS A 706 58.95 -9.25 -11.98
N GLN A 707 59.13 -10.54 -12.25
CA GLN A 707 59.88 -11.43 -11.37
C GLN A 707 61.36 -11.03 -11.44
N ALA A 708 61.82 -10.24 -10.47
CA ALA A 708 63.25 -10.04 -10.23
C ALA A 708 63.68 -10.97 -9.09
N SER A 709 64.36 -12.05 -9.48
CA SER A 709 65.11 -12.93 -8.60
C SER A 709 66.30 -12.19 -7.98
N VAL A 710 66.50 -12.38 -6.67
CA VAL A 710 67.67 -11.89 -5.93
C VAL A 710 68.81 -12.91 -6.08
N PRO A 711 69.99 -12.54 -6.61
CA PRO A 711 71.20 -13.30 -6.39
C PRO A 711 71.99 -12.68 -5.22
N GLY A 712 72.29 -13.51 -4.22
CA GLY A 712 73.30 -13.16 -3.23
C GLY A 712 74.70 -13.23 -3.81
N ASN A 713 75.58 -12.29 -3.46
CA ASN A 713 76.88 -12.60 -2.85
C ASN A 713 77.62 -11.33 -2.37
N THR A 714 78.05 -11.41 -1.11
CA THR A 714 79.36 -11.05 -0.52
C THR A 714 80.25 -9.89 -1.02
N GLN A 715 80.79 -9.22 0.02
CA GLN A 715 82.13 -8.62 0.19
C GLN A 715 82.43 -7.21 -0.35
N GLY A 716 82.85 -6.35 0.60
CA GLY A 716 84.04 -5.51 0.39
C GLY A 716 83.94 -4.05 0.86
N LEU A 717 84.45 -3.81 2.08
CA LEU A 717 84.85 -2.55 2.74
C LEU A 717 83.76 -1.65 3.36
#